data_AF-A0A2B4T0P2-F1
#
_entry.id   AF-A0A2B4T0P2-F1
#
_cell.length_a   1.000
_cell.length_b   1.000
_cell.length_c   1.000
_cell.angle_alpha   90.00
_cell.angle_beta   90.00
_cell.angle_gamma   90.00
#
_symmetry.space_group_name_H-M   'P 1'
#
loop_
_entity.id
_entity.type
_entity.pdbx_description
1 polymer ?
#
loop_
_entity_poly.entity_id
_entity_poly.type
_entity_poly.pdbx_seq_one_letter_code
_entity_poly.pdbx_strand_id
1 'polypeptide(L)'
;MANDKPAVPVKRTVIVLDHSSKFLTLSKQHIDFDGGGKKSKNKGSNSMSSPVFKSSWTCSIEAAVEYCRIVYDIFPNEYLVKVVVSDDNAHVMNSWSHEQQCVPQLLKSFAGLGPPEEDNGENCSLIYGLISAVQSLYEPLPQNSKTNQANSADDTGRIICITNLKNEGHVQALIACATDTLQKQNSGIGSSDSVEPIKNADLILIHVPLSGDSGKFTEKAPKGSSLLSITVSSHKASQLVGKLSIMAQKHFHLKSTTVTGIPMKEEQHSGSSANYDVEILHSSQVHMEQAVANVFCGDETVPGKKDSPGTSKDTVHLKWCTPKTTSAPELQACIGCYRITPVEVNSRPTACLISFLLQGRQVMLEQPKKSGGKLVSHILASHGGDIFIHCLATYRTPMEDPPSISEGCGGRVTDYRINDFGEFMKANRLAPCSWNKKKGKSPLDKGLARLERSTRYWPMVIGETLLCNMMQLLEPLPTVMAKETVTENDVLECKRVFYRVQAMESRNDPLPVSMTGIRGKGPKREEQYRQIWAELETYLEAASRTSKMHEKVLECLRGTSPSSSTTDSPRRETPTDEIEKNNISKLSEVSLSWQELDRYQSMTEREKTDFNRGDTNNEHFFKRSMASAVAEQAQKRLRTDNQHGMTKQTGRGTRNSLLSMWNSKMNAIAASRHEEFAGRLQSTGNKAELYSNPMDSGSNSSGRGTPVEEWL
;
A
#
# COMPACT_ATOMS: atom_id res chain seq x y z
N MET A 1 39.05 -11.71 -15.35
CA MET A 1 37.99 -11.06 -16.16
C MET A 1 37.95 -9.60 -15.75
N ALA A 2 37.74 -8.65 -16.69
CA ALA A 2 37.73 -7.22 -16.38
C ALA A 2 36.35 -6.78 -15.85
N ASN A 3 36.28 -5.61 -15.21
CA ASN A 3 35.08 -5.08 -14.55
C ASN A 3 34.02 -4.57 -15.54
N ASP A 4 33.21 -5.47 -16.11
CA ASP A 4 31.86 -5.10 -16.57
C ASP A 4 30.93 -4.93 -15.36
N LYS A 5 31.14 -3.85 -14.58
CA LYS A 5 30.07 -3.35 -13.69
C LYS A 5 28.94 -2.82 -14.59
N PRO A 6 27.69 -3.26 -14.42
CA PRO A 6 26.59 -2.79 -15.26
C PRO A 6 26.45 -1.27 -15.13
N ALA A 7 26.50 -0.56 -16.26
CA ALA A 7 26.46 0.90 -16.29
C ALA A 7 25.18 1.43 -15.61
N VAL A 8 25.31 2.39 -14.69
CA VAL A 8 24.18 2.89 -13.89
C VAL A 8 23.07 3.44 -14.79
N PRO A 9 21.78 3.12 -14.55
CA PRO A 9 20.68 3.66 -15.32
C PRO A 9 20.65 5.20 -15.32
N VAL A 10 20.48 5.79 -16.50
CA VAL A 10 20.61 7.25 -16.71
C VAL A 10 19.29 7.95 -16.42
N LYS A 11 19.32 8.94 -15.54
CA LYS A 11 18.14 9.68 -15.03
C LYS A 11 17.41 10.50 -16.09
N ARG A 12 18.16 11.09 -17.02
CA ARG A 12 17.69 11.96 -18.10
C ARG A 12 17.77 11.23 -19.44
N THR A 13 16.66 10.74 -19.99
CA THR A 13 16.61 10.23 -21.38
C THR A 13 15.81 11.19 -22.26
N VAL A 14 16.36 11.58 -23.41
CA VAL A 14 15.64 12.29 -24.47
C VAL A 14 15.58 11.41 -25.72
N ILE A 15 14.39 11.26 -26.30
CA ILE A 15 14.19 10.61 -27.60
C ILE A 15 13.96 11.70 -28.66
N VAL A 16 14.70 11.65 -29.77
CA VAL A 16 14.58 12.59 -30.90
C VAL A 16 14.05 11.85 -32.12
N LEU A 17 12.92 12.31 -32.67
CA LEU A 17 12.26 11.70 -33.82
C LEU A 17 12.34 12.61 -35.05
N ASP A 18 12.75 12.04 -36.18
CA ASP A 18 12.77 12.68 -37.51
C ASP A 18 11.34 12.75 -38.08
N HIS A 19 10.88 13.97 -38.39
CA HIS A 19 9.56 14.27 -38.96
C HIS A 19 9.67 14.86 -40.38
N SER A 20 10.81 14.66 -41.05
CA SER A 20 10.91 14.99 -42.48
C SER A 20 9.95 14.15 -43.32
N SER A 21 9.50 14.68 -44.48
CA SER A 21 8.56 14.02 -45.40
C SER A 21 8.96 12.58 -45.78
N LYS A 22 10.26 12.30 -45.78
CA LYS A 22 10.86 10.96 -45.88
C LYS A 22 10.21 9.91 -44.98
N PHE A 23 9.81 10.27 -43.76
CA PHE A 23 9.24 9.36 -42.77
C PHE A 23 7.79 8.95 -43.08
N LEU A 24 7.16 9.51 -44.12
CA LEU A 24 5.94 8.97 -44.74
C LEU A 24 6.18 7.62 -45.45
N THR A 25 7.43 7.28 -45.78
CA THR A 25 7.80 5.99 -46.39
C THR A 25 7.17 4.82 -45.66
N LEU A 26 6.47 3.94 -46.38
CA LEU A 26 5.81 2.77 -45.81
C LEU A 26 6.82 1.73 -45.30
N SER A 27 6.56 1.20 -44.11
CA SER A 27 7.37 0.17 -43.43
C SER A 27 7.37 -1.20 -44.13
N LYS A 28 6.45 -1.39 -45.09
CA LYS A 28 6.20 -2.64 -45.83
C LYS A 28 5.83 -3.85 -44.95
N GLN A 29 5.48 -3.62 -43.67
CA GLN A 29 4.82 -4.61 -42.83
C GLN A 29 3.30 -4.49 -42.98
N HIS A 30 2.68 -5.56 -43.45
CA HIS A 30 1.22 -5.63 -43.64
C HIS A 30 0.47 -5.53 -42.31
N ILE A 31 -0.70 -4.90 -42.33
CA ILE A 31 -1.69 -4.93 -41.25
C ILE A 31 -2.94 -5.62 -41.76
N ASP A 32 -3.17 -6.86 -41.31
CA ASP A 32 -4.40 -7.60 -41.58
C ASP A 32 -5.55 -7.05 -40.71
N PHE A 33 -6.40 -6.20 -41.30
CA PHE A 33 -7.64 -5.70 -40.68
C PHE A 33 -8.81 -6.71 -40.77
N ASP A 34 -8.71 -7.72 -41.64
CA ASP A 34 -9.76 -8.71 -41.89
C ASP A 34 -9.85 -9.75 -40.75
N GLY A 35 -10.48 -9.37 -39.64
CA GLY A 35 -10.88 -10.28 -38.55
C GLY A 35 -11.98 -11.30 -38.93
N GLY A 36 -12.15 -11.58 -40.23
CA GLY A 36 -13.21 -12.40 -40.81
C GLY A 36 -13.10 -13.88 -40.48
N GLY A 37 -13.81 -14.31 -39.44
CA GLY A 37 -13.81 -15.71 -38.99
C GLY A 37 -14.24 -16.73 -40.06
N LYS A 38 -13.48 -17.83 -40.16
CA LYS A 38 -13.81 -19.12 -40.82
C LYS A 38 -14.75 -19.04 -42.05
N LYS A 39 -14.23 -18.53 -43.17
CA LYS A 39 -14.61 -18.87 -44.56
C LYS A 39 -16.04 -19.43 -44.77
N SER A 40 -17.05 -18.57 -44.75
CA SER A 40 -18.34 -18.92 -45.36
C SER A 40 -18.16 -19.06 -46.87
N LYS A 41 -18.25 -20.29 -47.40
CA LYS A 41 -18.27 -20.55 -48.84
C LYS A 41 -19.63 -20.16 -49.42
N ASN A 42 -19.87 -18.87 -49.67
CA ASN A 42 -20.90 -18.46 -50.61
C ASN A 42 -20.49 -17.24 -51.43
N LYS A 43 -21.02 -17.16 -52.65
CA LYS A 43 -20.59 -16.25 -53.72
C LYS A 43 -20.98 -14.79 -53.43
N GLY A 44 -20.24 -13.81 -53.95
CA GLY A 44 -20.90 -12.58 -54.39
C GLY A 44 -20.11 -11.27 -54.48
N SER A 45 -19.06 -11.05 -53.70
CA SER A 45 -18.27 -9.80 -53.80
C SER A 45 -16.87 -9.95 -53.19
N ASN A 46 -15.82 -9.86 -54.03
CA ASN A 46 -14.43 -9.84 -53.58
C ASN A 46 -13.91 -8.40 -53.55
N SER A 47 -14.26 -7.64 -52.52
CA SER A 47 -13.50 -6.45 -52.12
C SER A 47 -12.48 -6.85 -51.04
N MET A 48 -11.43 -7.57 -51.43
CA MET A 48 -10.25 -7.72 -50.56
C MET A 48 -9.70 -6.31 -50.29
N SER A 49 -9.70 -5.89 -49.02
CA SER A 49 -9.20 -4.56 -48.65
C SER A 49 -7.75 -4.41 -49.09
N SER A 50 -7.40 -3.28 -49.72
CA SER A 50 -6.02 -3.00 -50.12
C SER A 50 -5.08 -3.08 -48.91
N PRO A 51 -3.88 -3.66 -49.07
CA PRO A 51 -2.96 -3.91 -47.96
C PRO A 51 -2.56 -2.61 -47.26
N VAL A 52 -2.87 -2.50 -45.97
CA VAL A 52 -2.55 -1.32 -45.16
C VAL A 52 -1.15 -1.47 -44.56
N PHE A 53 -0.38 -0.39 -44.57
CA PHE A 53 0.98 -0.33 -44.05
C PHE A 53 1.16 0.88 -43.13
N LYS A 54 1.94 0.74 -42.06
CA LYS A 54 2.39 1.89 -41.24
C LYS A 54 3.47 2.67 -41.99
N SER A 55 3.52 3.99 -41.81
CA SER A 55 4.70 4.78 -42.22
C SER A 55 5.85 4.62 -41.22
N SER A 56 7.07 4.97 -41.62
CA SER A 56 8.23 5.03 -40.73
C SER A 56 7.99 5.98 -39.55
N TRP A 57 7.24 7.07 -39.75
CA TRP A 57 6.79 7.98 -38.70
C TRP A 57 5.95 7.26 -37.64
N THR A 58 4.89 6.55 -38.06
CA THR A 58 4.03 5.79 -37.14
C THR A 58 4.83 4.75 -36.35
N CYS A 59 5.71 4.00 -37.01
CA CYS A 59 6.57 3.02 -36.33
C CYS A 59 7.55 3.68 -35.33
N SER A 60 7.98 4.91 -35.57
CA SER A 60 8.88 5.67 -34.69
C SER A 60 8.13 6.19 -33.45
N ILE A 61 6.89 6.68 -33.61
CA ILE A 61 6.00 7.00 -32.48
C ILE A 61 5.75 5.76 -31.63
N GLU A 62 5.33 4.64 -32.24
CA GLU A 62 5.02 3.41 -31.50
C GLU A 62 6.22 2.91 -30.68
N ALA A 63 7.43 3.00 -31.24
CA ALA A 63 8.65 2.61 -30.54
C ALA A 63 9.01 3.55 -29.38
N ALA A 64 8.86 4.86 -29.57
CA ALA A 64 9.09 5.85 -28.52
C ALA A 64 8.05 5.72 -27.38
N VAL A 65 6.77 5.56 -27.71
CA VAL A 65 5.69 5.37 -26.74
C VAL A 65 5.87 4.07 -25.95
N GLU A 66 6.26 2.97 -26.59
CA GLU A 66 6.52 1.70 -25.89
C GLU A 66 7.73 1.79 -24.95
N TYR A 67 8.82 2.46 -25.36
CA TYR A 67 9.95 2.76 -24.47
C TYR A 67 9.49 3.56 -23.25
N CYS A 68 8.75 4.65 -23.46
CA CYS A 68 8.24 5.50 -22.38
C CYS A 68 7.30 4.71 -21.46
N ARG A 69 6.39 3.90 -22.00
CA ARG A 69 5.47 3.06 -21.22
C ARG A 69 6.20 2.09 -20.30
N ILE A 70 7.21 1.37 -20.79
CA ILE A 70 8.02 0.46 -19.98
C ILE A 70 8.70 1.20 -18.81
N VAL A 71 9.16 2.44 -19.03
CA VAL A 71 9.75 3.26 -17.97
C VAL A 71 8.70 3.75 -16.97
N TYR A 72 7.58 4.28 -17.45
CA TYR A 72 6.53 4.85 -16.58
C TYR A 72 5.85 3.78 -15.70
N ASP A 73 5.61 2.58 -16.23
CA ASP A 73 4.98 1.48 -15.49
C ASP A 73 5.89 0.95 -14.36
N ILE A 74 7.22 0.92 -14.56
CA ILE A 74 8.16 0.35 -13.58
C ILE A 74 8.70 1.44 -12.61
N PHE A 75 8.97 2.64 -13.13
CA PHE A 75 9.78 3.68 -12.48
C PHE A 75 9.13 5.09 -12.45
N PRO A 76 7.86 5.25 -12.05
CA PRO A 76 7.05 6.44 -12.31
C PRO A 76 7.61 7.79 -11.82
N ASN A 77 8.56 7.81 -10.87
CA ASN A 77 9.17 9.03 -10.34
C ASN A 77 10.73 8.98 -10.28
N GLU A 78 11.36 7.98 -10.91
CA GLU A 78 12.81 7.70 -10.75
C GLU A 78 13.64 8.04 -12.00
N TYR A 79 13.17 7.63 -13.19
CA TYR A 79 13.82 7.93 -14.47
C TYR A 79 12.82 8.65 -15.38
N LEU A 80 13.26 9.75 -16.00
CA LEU A 80 12.38 10.59 -16.81
C LEU A 80 12.72 10.45 -18.30
N VAL A 81 11.68 10.48 -19.13
CA VAL A 81 11.80 10.41 -20.59
C VAL A 81 11.11 11.60 -21.23
N LYS A 82 11.89 12.40 -21.95
CA LYS A 82 11.42 13.51 -22.77
C LYS A 82 11.42 13.10 -24.24
N VAL A 83 10.43 13.54 -25.02
CA VAL A 83 10.41 13.30 -26.47
C VAL A 83 10.43 14.64 -27.22
N VAL A 84 11.32 14.73 -28.19
CA VAL A 84 11.49 15.87 -29.10
C VAL A 84 11.28 15.37 -30.53
N VAL A 85 10.57 16.16 -31.33
CA VAL A 85 10.36 15.90 -32.76
C VAL A 85 11.12 16.98 -33.55
N SER A 86 11.70 16.60 -34.69
CA SER A 86 12.57 17.46 -35.49
C SER A 86 12.15 17.48 -36.95
N ASP A 87 11.77 18.66 -37.41
CA ASP A 87 11.38 19.00 -38.78
C ASP A 87 12.20 20.22 -39.22
N ASP A 88 11.59 21.34 -39.63
CA ASP A 88 12.28 22.63 -39.83
C ASP A 88 12.62 23.33 -38.49
N ASN A 89 12.06 22.84 -37.38
CA ASN A 89 12.23 23.31 -36.01
C ASN A 89 12.40 22.13 -35.04
N ALA A 90 12.24 22.39 -33.73
CA ALA A 90 12.26 21.39 -32.68
C ALA A 90 11.02 21.48 -31.79
N HIS A 91 10.19 20.44 -31.80
CA HIS A 91 8.93 20.38 -31.05
C HIS A 91 9.06 19.49 -29.83
N VAL A 92 8.90 20.06 -28.64
CA VAL A 92 8.99 19.34 -27.37
C VAL A 92 7.63 18.75 -26.98
N MET A 93 7.51 17.42 -26.96
CA MET A 93 6.22 16.73 -26.75
C MET A 93 5.78 16.69 -25.28
N ASN A 94 6.73 16.70 -24.35
CA ASN A 94 6.51 16.70 -22.91
C ASN A 94 7.69 17.37 -22.16
N SER A 95 7.45 17.78 -20.91
CA SER A 95 8.48 18.30 -20.00
C SER A 95 8.95 17.23 -19.00
N TRP A 96 9.96 17.57 -18.20
CA TRP A 96 10.39 16.74 -17.05
C TRP A 96 9.36 16.67 -15.91
N SER A 97 8.22 17.36 -15.96
CA SER A 97 7.18 17.23 -14.92
C SER A 97 6.63 15.80 -14.83
N HIS A 98 6.54 15.26 -13.61
CA HIS A 98 5.96 13.94 -13.32
C HIS A 98 4.54 13.77 -13.89
N GLU A 99 3.72 14.83 -13.88
CA GLU A 99 2.37 14.86 -14.46
C GLU A 99 2.36 14.58 -15.98
N GLN A 100 3.48 14.85 -16.66
CA GLN A 100 3.66 14.65 -18.10
C GLN A 100 4.50 13.41 -18.44
N GLN A 101 4.89 12.60 -17.44
CA GLN A 101 5.48 11.28 -17.62
C GLN A 101 4.39 10.21 -17.79
N CYS A 102 3.50 10.40 -18.78
CA CYS A 102 2.42 9.46 -19.06
C CYS A 102 2.10 9.31 -20.55
N VAL A 103 1.70 8.10 -20.96
CA VAL A 103 1.35 7.78 -22.35
C VAL A 103 0.22 8.66 -22.93
N PRO A 104 -0.87 8.98 -22.19
CA PRO A 104 -1.92 9.86 -22.71
C PRO A 104 -1.43 11.27 -23.09
N GLN A 105 -0.46 11.84 -22.36
CA GLN A 105 0.12 13.13 -22.71
C GLN A 105 0.94 13.05 -24.00
N LEU A 106 1.78 12.02 -24.14
CA LEU A 106 2.56 11.81 -25.38
C LEU A 106 1.64 11.62 -26.60
N LEU A 107 0.63 10.76 -26.49
CA LEU A 107 -0.33 10.53 -27.58
C LEU A 107 -1.12 11.79 -27.95
N LYS A 108 -1.49 12.62 -26.96
CA LYS A 108 -2.13 13.93 -27.21
C LYS A 108 -1.20 14.89 -27.96
N SER A 109 0.08 14.97 -27.59
CA SER A 109 1.06 15.82 -28.29
C SER A 109 1.28 15.34 -29.73
N PHE A 110 1.48 14.03 -29.96
CA PHE A 110 1.61 13.48 -31.31
C PHE A 110 0.36 13.67 -32.18
N ALA A 111 -0.84 13.54 -31.60
CA ALA A 111 -2.09 13.81 -32.30
C ALA A 111 -2.30 15.29 -32.64
N GLY A 112 -1.69 16.20 -31.87
CA GLY A 112 -1.67 17.64 -32.15
C GLY A 112 -0.65 18.04 -33.23
N LEU A 113 0.46 17.31 -33.36
CA LEU A 113 1.48 17.55 -34.39
C LEU A 113 1.14 16.90 -35.74
N GLY A 114 0.57 15.69 -35.72
CA GLY A 114 0.20 14.96 -36.94
C GLY A 114 1.36 14.24 -37.66
N PRO A 115 1.11 13.74 -38.89
CA PRO A 115 2.15 13.18 -39.75
C PRO A 115 3.03 14.29 -40.38
N PRO A 116 4.22 13.94 -40.90
CA PRO A 116 4.98 14.83 -41.78
C PRO A 116 4.15 15.33 -42.97
N GLU A 117 4.38 16.56 -43.40
CA GLU A 117 3.87 17.07 -44.67
C GLU A 117 4.73 16.57 -45.84
N GLU A 118 4.17 16.47 -47.05
CA GLU A 118 4.88 15.88 -48.20
C GLU A 118 6.02 16.79 -48.72
N ASP A 119 5.82 18.11 -48.71
CA ASP A 119 6.72 19.10 -49.34
C ASP A 119 7.90 19.56 -48.46
N ASN A 120 7.90 19.34 -47.15
CA ASN A 120 8.88 19.94 -46.21
C ASN A 120 10.31 19.36 -46.31
N GLY A 121 10.59 18.48 -47.27
CA GLY A 121 11.79 17.66 -47.36
C GLY A 121 13.14 18.39 -47.51
N GLU A 122 13.15 19.65 -47.92
CA GLU A 122 14.40 20.44 -48.09
C GLU A 122 14.81 21.21 -46.82
N ASN A 123 13.85 21.69 -46.02
CA ASN A 123 14.10 22.48 -44.81
C ASN A 123 14.29 21.60 -43.56
N CYS A 124 13.73 20.39 -43.54
CA CYS A 124 13.79 19.54 -42.35
C CYS A 124 15.21 19.05 -42.01
N SER A 125 15.60 19.17 -40.75
CA SER A 125 16.88 18.70 -40.24
C SER A 125 16.80 18.21 -38.79
N LEU A 126 17.37 17.04 -38.51
CA LEU A 126 17.50 16.48 -37.16
C LEU A 126 18.35 17.37 -36.21
N ILE A 127 19.12 18.31 -36.77
CA ILE A 127 19.99 19.22 -36.00
C ILE A 127 19.18 20.03 -34.98
N TYR A 128 17.98 20.50 -35.34
CA TYR A 128 17.15 21.31 -34.43
C TYR A 128 16.73 20.51 -33.19
N GLY A 129 16.16 19.33 -33.39
CA GLY A 129 15.77 18.42 -32.31
C GLY A 129 16.96 17.89 -31.51
N LEU A 130 18.13 17.72 -32.13
CA LEU A 130 19.36 17.32 -31.44
C LEU A 130 19.90 18.45 -30.53
N ILE A 131 19.86 19.70 -30.98
CA ILE A 131 20.19 20.88 -30.15
C ILE A 131 19.20 21.00 -28.98
N SER A 132 17.89 20.88 -29.25
CA SER A 132 16.83 20.92 -28.24
C SER A 132 16.94 19.76 -27.23
N ALA A 133 17.37 18.57 -27.67
CA ALA A 133 17.62 17.44 -26.80
C ALA A 133 18.82 17.65 -25.88
N VAL A 134 19.93 18.20 -26.41
CA VAL A 134 21.08 18.59 -25.57
C VAL A 134 20.67 19.67 -24.57
N GLN A 135 19.97 20.72 -25.00
CA GLN A 135 19.44 21.76 -24.10
C GLN A 135 18.54 21.17 -23.00
N SER A 136 17.66 20.23 -23.37
CA SER A 136 16.78 19.54 -22.42
C SER A 136 17.52 18.79 -21.32
N LEU A 137 18.76 18.31 -21.56
CA LEU A 137 19.57 17.68 -20.53
C LEU A 137 19.99 18.66 -19.42
N TYR A 138 20.01 19.97 -19.66
CA TYR A 138 20.38 21.01 -18.68
C TYR A 138 19.19 21.68 -17.99
N GLU A 139 17.96 21.34 -18.36
CA GLU A 139 16.77 21.83 -17.64
C GLU A 139 16.77 21.33 -16.18
N PRO A 140 16.22 22.11 -15.22
CA PRO A 140 16.07 21.67 -13.85
C PRO A 140 15.07 20.51 -13.77
N LEU A 141 15.45 19.45 -13.04
CA LEU A 141 14.56 18.34 -12.72
C LEU A 141 13.54 18.76 -11.66
N PRO A 142 12.35 18.14 -11.60
CA PRO A 142 11.41 18.38 -10.50
C PRO A 142 12.07 18.11 -9.14
N GLN A 143 11.91 19.04 -8.20
CA GLN A 143 12.44 18.86 -6.85
C GLN A 143 11.66 17.78 -6.09
N ASN A 144 12.13 16.53 -6.17
CA ASN A 144 11.75 15.47 -5.25
C ASN A 144 12.13 15.90 -3.83
N SER A 145 11.13 16.31 -3.04
CA SER A 145 11.22 17.16 -1.82
C SER A 145 12.03 16.63 -0.62
N LYS A 146 12.90 15.62 -0.79
CA LYS A 146 13.73 15.02 0.26
C LYS A 146 15.15 14.60 -0.20
N THR A 147 15.46 14.53 -1.49
CA THR A 147 16.75 13.98 -1.96
C THR A 147 17.82 15.06 -2.14
N ASN A 148 18.33 15.58 -1.02
CA ASN A 148 19.57 16.40 -0.97
C ASN A 148 20.83 15.52 -0.85
N GLN A 149 20.87 14.39 -1.55
CA GLN A 149 22.09 13.61 -1.76
C GLN A 149 22.43 13.67 -3.25
N ALA A 150 23.64 14.14 -3.56
CA ALA A 150 24.15 14.26 -4.92
C ALA A 150 24.46 12.86 -5.49
N ASN A 151 23.45 12.22 -6.07
CA ASN A 151 23.63 10.97 -6.80
C ASN A 151 24.43 11.24 -8.08
N SER A 152 25.56 10.54 -8.26
CA SER A 152 26.46 10.62 -9.42
C SER A 152 25.88 9.93 -10.68
N ALA A 153 24.65 10.29 -11.00
CA ALA A 153 23.92 9.92 -12.20
C ALA A 153 23.15 11.13 -12.78
N ASP A 154 22.94 12.20 -12.00
CA ASP A 154 22.35 13.46 -12.45
C ASP A 154 23.26 14.24 -13.42
N ASP A 155 24.56 13.94 -13.40
CA ASP A 155 25.64 14.43 -14.28
C ASP A 155 25.79 13.63 -15.58
N THR A 156 24.86 12.71 -15.86
CA THR A 156 24.81 11.92 -17.10
C THR A 156 23.48 12.09 -17.83
N GLY A 157 23.52 11.99 -19.16
CA GLY A 157 22.34 12.09 -20.02
C GLY A 157 22.36 11.06 -21.14
N ARG A 158 21.19 10.75 -21.70
CA ARG A 158 21.05 9.86 -22.86
C ARG A 158 20.19 10.52 -23.94
N ILE A 159 20.62 10.43 -25.19
CA ILE A 159 19.91 10.94 -26.37
C ILE A 159 19.74 9.79 -27.36
N ILE A 160 18.50 9.44 -27.71
CA ILE A 160 18.16 8.37 -28.66
C ILE A 160 17.54 9.00 -29.91
N CYS A 161 18.28 9.06 -31.01
CA CYS A 161 17.81 9.66 -32.26
C CYS A 161 17.33 8.58 -33.25
N ILE A 162 16.12 8.74 -33.80
CA ILE A 162 15.58 7.88 -34.87
C ILE A 162 15.45 8.70 -36.15
N THR A 163 16.21 8.35 -37.20
CA THR A 163 16.40 9.19 -38.41
C THR A 163 16.89 8.40 -39.63
N ASN A 164 16.80 8.96 -40.84
CA ASN A 164 17.47 8.42 -42.03
C ASN A 164 18.91 9.00 -42.17
N LEU A 165 19.88 8.35 -41.52
CA LEU A 165 21.31 8.67 -41.70
C LEU A 165 21.73 8.44 -43.17
N LYS A 166 22.47 9.38 -43.77
CA LYS A 166 22.75 9.45 -45.22
C LYS A 166 24.06 8.77 -45.61
N ASN A 167 25.13 9.10 -44.89
CA ASN A 167 26.50 8.61 -45.07
C ASN A 167 27.31 8.90 -43.79
N GLU A 168 28.55 8.42 -43.70
CA GLU A 168 29.39 8.63 -42.52
C GLU A 168 29.66 10.12 -42.23
N GLY A 169 29.70 10.99 -43.25
CA GLY A 169 29.80 12.44 -43.08
C GLY A 169 28.60 13.07 -42.36
N HIS A 170 27.38 12.63 -42.68
CA HIS A 170 26.17 13.04 -41.97
C HIS A 170 26.20 12.58 -40.50
N VAL A 171 26.73 11.38 -40.23
CA VAL A 171 26.92 10.87 -38.87
C VAL A 171 27.91 11.76 -38.08
N GLN A 172 29.05 12.12 -38.68
CA GLN A 172 30.01 13.04 -38.04
C GLN A 172 29.42 14.43 -37.81
N ALA A 173 28.62 14.97 -38.73
CA ALA A 173 27.97 16.28 -38.57
C ALA A 173 27.01 16.30 -37.37
N LEU A 174 26.23 15.24 -37.16
CA LEU A 174 25.36 15.11 -35.98
C LEU A 174 26.17 14.98 -34.67
N ILE A 175 27.25 14.19 -34.69
CA ILE A 175 28.15 14.02 -33.54
C ILE A 175 28.83 15.34 -33.16
N ALA A 176 29.32 16.09 -34.15
CA ALA A 176 29.90 17.42 -33.94
C ALA A 176 28.85 18.38 -33.38
N CYS A 177 27.64 18.43 -33.95
CA CYS A 177 26.55 19.26 -33.44
C CYS A 177 26.21 18.97 -31.98
N ALA A 178 26.11 17.69 -31.59
CA ALA A 178 25.88 17.30 -30.19
C ALA A 178 27.05 17.71 -29.28
N THR A 179 28.28 17.47 -29.71
CA THR A 179 29.51 17.78 -28.96
C THR A 179 29.67 19.28 -28.73
N ASP A 180 29.55 20.08 -29.78
CA ASP A 180 29.62 21.54 -29.73
C ASP A 180 28.53 22.12 -28.82
N THR A 181 27.32 21.58 -28.88
CA THR A 181 26.19 22.06 -28.06
C THR A 181 26.42 21.70 -26.58
N LEU A 182 26.87 20.48 -26.28
CA LEU A 182 27.25 20.06 -24.91
C LEU A 182 28.37 20.94 -24.35
N GLN A 183 29.40 21.25 -25.15
CA GLN A 183 30.50 22.13 -24.73
C GLN A 183 30.00 23.56 -24.47
N LYS A 184 29.14 24.11 -25.35
CA LYS A 184 28.55 25.46 -25.17
C LYS A 184 27.66 25.55 -23.94
N GLN A 185 26.89 24.51 -23.62
CA GLN A 185 26.09 24.47 -22.38
C GLN A 185 26.98 24.32 -21.14
N ASN A 186 27.91 23.35 -21.11
CA ASN A 186 28.82 23.17 -19.97
C ASN A 186 29.70 24.39 -19.67
N SER A 187 30.07 25.19 -20.68
CA SER A 187 30.82 26.45 -20.50
C SER A 187 29.95 27.68 -20.21
N GLY A 188 28.64 27.59 -20.44
CA GLY A 188 27.65 28.60 -20.06
C GLY A 188 27.16 28.49 -18.61
N ILE A 189 27.43 27.36 -17.92
CA ILE A 189 27.12 27.18 -16.50
C ILE A 189 28.09 28.03 -15.66
N GLY A 190 27.62 29.19 -15.22
CA GLY A 190 28.29 29.99 -14.19
C GLY A 190 28.21 29.35 -12.80
N SER A 191 28.81 30.01 -11.80
CA SER A 191 28.82 29.56 -10.40
C SER A 191 27.48 29.80 -9.69
N SER A 192 26.40 29.21 -10.21
CA SER A 192 25.03 29.31 -9.68
C SER A 192 24.44 27.92 -9.46
N ASP A 193 24.05 27.61 -8.22
CA ASP A 193 23.86 26.25 -7.68
C ASP A 193 22.64 25.44 -8.22
N SER A 194 22.11 25.76 -9.39
CA SER A 194 20.84 25.20 -9.89
C SER A 194 20.95 24.06 -10.92
N VAL A 195 22.08 23.92 -11.62
CA VAL A 195 22.28 22.90 -12.66
C VAL A 195 23.73 22.39 -12.64
N GLU A 196 23.93 21.08 -12.48
CA GLU A 196 25.25 20.46 -12.63
C GLU A 196 25.64 20.25 -14.11
N PRO A 197 26.93 20.36 -14.47
CA PRO A 197 27.39 20.09 -15.83
C PRO A 197 27.34 18.60 -16.18
N ILE A 198 26.88 18.29 -17.40
CA ILE A 198 26.83 16.91 -17.90
C ILE A 198 28.26 16.45 -18.25
N LYS A 199 28.76 15.45 -17.52
CA LYS A 199 30.13 14.91 -17.67
C LYS A 199 30.22 13.87 -18.78
N ASN A 200 29.16 13.10 -19.02
CA ASN A 200 29.06 12.19 -20.16
C ASN A 200 27.61 12.08 -20.66
N ALA A 201 27.44 12.12 -21.98
CA ALA A 201 26.19 11.84 -22.66
C ALA A 201 26.31 10.56 -23.51
N ASP A 202 25.26 9.73 -23.53
CA ASP A 202 25.12 8.53 -24.35
C ASP A 202 24.25 8.84 -25.58
N LEU A 203 24.88 9.04 -26.74
CA LEU A 203 24.22 9.35 -28.01
C LEU A 203 24.04 8.08 -28.83
N ILE A 204 22.78 7.65 -28.97
CA ILE A 204 22.38 6.44 -29.70
C ILE A 204 21.68 6.86 -31.00
N LEU A 205 22.36 6.67 -32.13
CA LEU A 205 21.83 6.96 -33.46
C LEU A 205 21.22 5.68 -34.09
N ILE A 206 19.93 5.71 -34.37
CA ILE A 206 19.19 4.63 -35.02
C ILE A 206 18.88 5.06 -36.46
N HIS A 207 19.61 4.48 -37.41
CA HIS A 207 19.33 4.64 -38.83
C HIS A 207 18.11 3.80 -39.21
N VAL A 208 17.14 4.46 -39.85
CA VAL A 208 16.00 3.83 -40.53
C VAL A 208 16.28 3.83 -42.05
N PRO A 209 16.54 2.67 -42.67
CA PRO A 209 16.71 2.57 -44.12
C PRO A 209 15.37 2.85 -44.83
N LEU A 210 15.38 3.68 -45.87
CA LEU A 210 14.18 4.00 -46.64
C LEU A 210 14.07 3.15 -47.91
N SER A 211 12.86 3.12 -48.48
CA SER A 211 12.54 2.31 -49.66
C SER A 211 13.13 2.90 -50.95
N GLY A 212 14.42 2.67 -51.16
CA GLY A 212 15.19 3.17 -52.30
C GLY A 212 16.69 3.30 -51.99
N ASP A 213 17.07 3.34 -50.72
CA ASP A 213 18.46 3.38 -50.27
C ASP A 213 19.19 2.07 -50.66
N SER A 214 20.00 2.13 -51.73
CA SER A 214 20.92 1.07 -52.13
C SER A 214 22.28 1.14 -51.40
N GLY A 215 22.46 2.15 -50.54
CA GLY A 215 23.69 2.41 -49.80
C GLY A 215 23.96 1.38 -48.71
N LYS A 216 25.18 0.82 -48.71
CA LYS A 216 25.69 0.02 -47.59
C LYS A 216 26.08 0.96 -46.44
N PHE A 217 25.19 1.14 -45.47
CA PHE A 217 25.47 1.89 -44.25
C PHE A 217 26.27 1.04 -43.25
N THR A 218 27.35 1.61 -42.67
CA THR A 218 28.22 0.92 -41.70
C THR A 218 27.73 1.12 -40.26
N GLU A 219 27.42 0.06 -39.52
CA GLU A 219 27.11 0.12 -38.07
C GLU A 219 28.35 0.38 -37.18
N LYS A 220 29.48 0.79 -37.76
CA LYS A 220 30.72 0.98 -37.02
C LYS A 220 30.65 2.28 -36.23
N ALA A 221 30.40 2.16 -34.92
CA ALA A 221 30.42 3.28 -33.99
C ALA A 221 31.71 4.13 -34.15
N PRO A 222 31.59 5.45 -34.39
CA PRO A 222 32.73 6.36 -34.36
C PRO A 222 33.43 6.38 -33.00
N LYS A 223 34.68 6.88 -32.96
CA LYS A 223 35.35 7.13 -31.69
C LYS A 223 34.60 8.23 -30.93
N GLY A 224 34.05 7.89 -29.77
CA GLY A 224 33.49 8.84 -28.82
C GLY A 224 34.55 9.77 -28.20
N SER A 225 34.08 10.77 -27.46
CA SER A 225 34.91 11.64 -26.63
C SER A 225 34.68 11.35 -25.14
N SER A 226 35.43 11.99 -24.24
CA SER A 226 35.15 11.93 -22.80
C SER A 226 33.74 12.43 -22.43
N LEU A 227 33.22 13.42 -23.19
CA LEU A 227 31.90 13.99 -23.02
C LEU A 227 30.78 13.20 -23.71
N LEU A 228 31.10 12.38 -24.71
CA LEU A 228 30.10 11.77 -25.60
C LEU A 228 30.44 10.32 -25.96
N SER A 229 29.70 9.40 -25.34
CA SER A 229 29.61 7.99 -25.73
C SER A 229 28.70 7.88 -26.96
N ILE A 230 29.06 7.03 -27.93
CA ILE A 230 28.39 6.99 -29.25
C ILE A 230 28.05 5.55 -29.64
N THR A 231 26.77 5.28 -29.88
CA THR A 231 26.27 4.02 -30.45
C THR A 231 25.56 4.30 -31.77
N VAL A 232 25.78 3.47 -32.80
CA VAL A 232 25.10 3.56 -34.09
C VAL A 232 24.54 2.18 -34.45
N SER A 233 23.29 2.12 -34.94
CA SER A 233 22.71 0.86 -35.45
C SER A 233 21.62 1.09 -36.51
N SER A 234 21.37 0.08 -37.34
CA SER A 234 20.47 0.10 -38.50
C SER A 234 19.29 -0.84 -38.31
N HIS A 235 18.06 -0.30 -38.33
CA HIS A 235 16.84 -1.08 -38.10
C HIS A 235 15.72 -0.67 -39.06
N LYS A 236 15.00 -1.65 -39.61
CA LYS A 236 13.79 -1.36 -40.40
C LYS A 236 12.73 -0.73 -39.50
N ALA A 237 11.89 0.14 -40.05
CA ALA A 237 10.78 0.77 -39.32
C ALA A 237 9.94 -0.25 -38.50
N SER A 238 9.58 -1.37 -39.13
CA SER A 238 8.85 -2.50 -38.53
C SER A 238 9.56 -3.21 -37.36
N GLN A 239 10.84 -2.93 -37.11
CA GLN A 239 11.64 -3.50 -36.03
C GLN A 239 11.87 -2.53 -34.87
N LEU A 240 11.51 -1.24 -35.02
CA LEU A 240 11.82 -0.19 -34.06
C LEU A 240 11.23 -0.45 -32.67
N VAL A 241 9.97 -0.91 -32.58
CA VAL A 241 9.30 -1.21 -31.30
C VAL A 241 10.11 -2.25 -30.51
N GLY A 242 10.37 -3.41 -31.10
CA GLY A 242 11.16 -4.46 -30.45
C GLY A 242 12.60 -4.04 -30.12
N LYS A 243 13.24 -3.24 -30.98
CA LYS A 243 14.56 -2.65 -30.70
C LYS A 243 14.52 -1.73 -29.48
N LEU A 244 13.53 -0.84 -29.38
CA LEU A 244 13.41 0.08 -28.25
C LEU A 244 12.98 -0.63 -26.95
N SER A 245 12.13 -1.66 -27.00
CA SER A 245 11.84 -2.50 -25.83
C SER A 245 13.09 -3.22 -25.30
N ILE A 246 13.95 -3.73 -26.19
CA ILE A 246 15.25 -4.34 -25.79
C ILE A 246 16.22 -3.28 -25.25
N MET A 247 16.20 -2.06 -25.81
CA MET A 247 17.00 -0.95 -25.28
C MET A 247 16.54 -0.54 -23.88
N ALA A 248 15.23 -0.39 -23.63
CA ALA A 248 14.69 -0.11 -22.30
C ALA A 248 15.15 -1.17 -21.28
N GLN A 249 15.11 -2.46 -21.65
CA GLN A 249 15.59 -3.54 -20.79
C GLN A 249 17.07 -3.38 -20.41
N LYS A 250 17.94 -3.04 -21.39
CA LYS A 250 19.37 -2.79 -21.14
C LYS A 250 19.65 -1.49 -20.39
N HIS A 251 18.86 -0.44 -20.63
CA HIS A 251 19.07 0.90 -20.08
C HIS A 251 18.70 0.99 -18.59
N PHE A 252 17.78 0.13 -18.12
CA PHE A 252 17.26 0.13 -16.74
C PHE A 252 17.42 -1.22 -16.02
N HIS A 253 18.31 -2.09 -16.53
CA HIS A 253 18.60 -3.43 -15.99
C HIS A 253 17.36 -4.27 -15.70
N LEU A 254 16.44 -4.32 -16.66
CA LEU A 254 15.25 -5.15 -16.56
C LEU A 254 15.56 -6.59 -16.96
N LYS A 255 14.82 -7.54 -16.39
CA LYS A 255 14.80 -8.93 -16.85
C LYS A 255 13.36 -9.36 -17.14
N SER A 256 13.22 -10.29 -18.10
CA SER A 256 11.95 -10.91 -18.44
C SER A 256 11.63 -12.10 -17.52
N THR A 257 10.37 -12.21 -17.14
CA THR A 257 9.77 -13.41 -16.56
C THR A 257 8.57 -13.81 -17.41
N THR A 258 8.49 -15.08 -17.78
CA THR A 258 7.30 -15.64 -18.43
C THR A 258 6.49 -16.39 -17.39
N VAL A 259 5.32 -15.86 -17.04
CA VAL A 259 4.32 -16.52 -16.19
C VAL A 259 3.62 -17.57 -17.03
N THR A 260 3.86 -18.84 -16.75
CA THR A 260 3.41 -19.98 -17.56
C THR A 260 2.22 -20.71 -16.96
N GLY A 261 1.40 -21.34 -17.81
CA GLY A 261 0.34 -22.23 -17.35
C GLY A 261 -0.86 -21.52 -16.72
N ILE A 262 -1.17 -20.30 -17.17
CA ILE A 262 -2.28 -19.49 -16.65
C ILE A 262 -3.61 -20.15 -17.08
N PRO A 263 -4.47 -20.55 -16.13
CA PRO A 263 -5.70 -21.28 -16.44
C PRO A 263 -6.80 -20.31 -16.93
N MET A 264 -7.16 -20.39 -18.21
CA MET A 264 -8.21 -19.56 -18.80
C MET A 264 -9.41 -20.38 -19.26
N LYS A 265 -10.60 -19.79 -19.12
CA LYS A 265 -11.85 -20.33 -19.65
C LYS A 265 -12.07 -19.79 -21.06
N GLU A 266 -12.07 -20.67 -22.05
CA GLU A 266 -12.51 -20.32 -23.40
C GLU A 266 -14.03 -20.13 -23.44
N GLU A 267 -14.49 -19.13 -24.21
CA GLU A 267 -15.92 -18.87 -24.40
C GLU A 267 -16.52 -19.68 -25.56
N GLN A 268 -15.68 -20.17 -26.49
CA GLN A 268 -16.13 -20.87 -27.70
C GLN A 268 -16.07 -22.41 -27.60
N HIS A 269 -15.41 -22.97 -26.58
CA HIS A 269 -15.32 -24.41 -26.36
C HIS A 269 -15.63 -24.77 -24.90
N SER A 270 -16.90 -25.09 -24.63
CA SER A 270 -17.38 -25.54 -23.31
C SER A 270 -16.88 -26.95 -22.97
N GLY A 271 -15.59 -27.07 -22.64
CA GLY A 271 -14.94 -28.33 -22.30
C GLY A 271 -13.41 -28.32 -22.38
N SER A 272 -12.79 -27.30 -23.00
CA SER A 272 -11.34 -27.14 -23.07
C SER A 272 -10.86 -25.96 -22.23
N SER A 273 -9.77 -26.16 -21.48
CA SER A 273 -9.01 -25.07 -20.84
C SER A 273 -7.64 -24.98 -21.48
N ALA A 274 -7.44 -23.98 -22.34
CA ALA A 274 -6.11 -23.63 -22.80
C ALA A 274 -5.29 -22.99 -21.66
N ASN A 275 -4.04 -23.42 -21.55
CA ASN A 275 -3.03 -22.77 -20.73
C ASN A 275 -2.37 -21.69 -21.59
N TYR A 276 -2.25 -20.49 -21.04
CA TYR A 276 -1.55 -19.39 -21.69
C TYR A 276 -0.35 -18.94 -20.86
N ASP A 277 0.60 -18.31 -21.55
CA ASP A 277 1.80 -17.73 -20.96
C ASP A 277 1.76 -16.20 -21.15
N VAL A 278 2.26 -15.43 -20.17
CA VAL A 278 2.37 -13.96 -20.24
C VAL A 278 3.79 -13.55 -19.88
N GLU A 279 4.42 -12.76 -20.75
CA GLU A 279 5.75 -12.19 -20.53
C GLU A 279 5.65 -10.83 -19.83
N ILE A 280 6.35 -10.68 -18.71
CA ILE A 280 6.43 -9.46 -17.89
C ILE A 280 7.89 -9.03 -17.74
N LEU A 281 8.12 -7.72 -17.77
CA LEU A 281 9.39 -7.07 -17.46
C LEU A 281 9.34 -6.46 -16.06
N HIS A 282 10.47 -6.47 -15.38
CA HIS A 282 10.68 -5.86 -14.05
C HIS A 282 12.18 -5.70 -13.82
N SER A 283 12.59 -5.06 -12.71
CA SER A 283 14.00 -5.00 -12.31
C SER A 283 14.64 -6.40 -12.24
N SER A 284 15.87 -6.53 -12.74
CA SER A 284 16.67 -7.76 -12.66
C SER A 284 16.92 -8.23 -11.21
N GLN A 285 16.86 -7.32 -10.23
CA GLN A 285 17.01 -7.61 -8.80
C GLN A 285 16.00 -8.65 -8.28
N VAL A 286 14.86 -8.82 -8.97
CA VAL A 286 13.86 -9.86 -8.67
C VAL A 286 14.48 -11.25 -8.62
N HIS A 287 15.40 -11.55 -9.54
CA HIS A 287 16.03 -12.87 -9.68
C HIS A 287 17.37 -12.99 -8.93
N MET A 288 17.71 -12.02 -8.08
CA MET A 288 19.01 -11.95 -7.40
C MET A 288 19.25 -13.17 -6.49
N GLU A 289 18.27 -13.58 -5.67
CA GLU A 289 18.42 -14.81 -4.87
C GLU A 289 18.53 -16.07 -5.72
N GLN A 290 17.82 -16.15 -6.85
CA GLN A 290 17.94 -17.31 -7.73
C GLN A 290 19.34 -17.37 -8.38
N ALA A 291 19.94 -16.22 -8.71
CA ALA A 291 21.32 -16.17 -9.17
C ALA A 291 22.32 -16.56 -8.07
N VAL A 292 22.17 -16.02 -6.85
CA VAL A 292 23.00 -16.35 -5.68
C VAL A 292 22.91 -17.83 -5.33
N ALA A 293 21.71 -18.40 -5.24
CA ALA A 293 21.50 -19.82 -4.96
C ALA A 293 22.10 -20.73 -6.05
N ASN A 294 22.04 -20.33 -7.31
CA ASN A 294 22.71 -21.06 -8.40
C ASN A 294 24.24 -20.99 -8.32
N VAL A 295 24.83 -19.96 -7.72
CA VAL A 295 26.28 -19.81 -7.53
C VAL A 295 26.77 -20.60 -6.32
N PHE A 296 26.07 -20.54 -5.18
CA PHE A 296 26.49 -21.21 -3.94
C PHE A 296 25.99 -22.66 -3.78
N CYS A 297 24.95 -23.06 -4.52
CA CYS A 297 24.38 -24.41 -4.49
C CYS A 297 24.27 -25.05 -5.89
N GLY A 298 25.06 -24.54 -6.84
CA GLY A 298 25.11 -25.04 -8.21
C GLY A 298 25.82 -26.38 -8.30
N ASP A 299 25.08 -27.43 -8.64
CA ASP A 299 25.64 -28.67 -9.17
C ASP A 299 26.16 -28.41 -10.60
N GLU A 300 27.46 -28.67 -10.87
CA GLU A 300 28.10 -28.39 -12.16
C GLU A 300 27.50 -29.22 -13.34
N THR A 301 26.60 -30.18 -13.06
CA THR A 301 25.87 -30.95 -14.08
C THR A 301 24.82 -30.15 -14.87
N VAL A 302 24.75 -28.83 -14.69
CA VAL A 302 24.05 -27.91 -15.61
C VAL A 302 25.06 -27.30 -16.58
N PRO A 303 25.41 -27.97 -17.71
CA PRO A 303 26.05 -27.26 -18.80
C PRO A 303 25.07 -26.19 -19.26
N GLY A 304 25.46 -24.92 -19.13
CA GLY A 304 24.75 -23.83 -19.77
C GLY A 304 24.56 -24.19 -21.23
N LYS A 305 23.31 -24.21 -21.71
CA LYS A 305 23.06 -24.46 -23.12
C LYS A 305 23.90 -23.46 -23.90
N LYS A 306 24.77 -23.95 -24.80
CA LYS A 306 25.31 -23.11 -25.87
C LYS A 306 24.12 -22.77 -26.76
N ASP A 307 23.47 -21.65 -26.45
CA ASP A 307 22.43 -21.10 -27.30
C ASP A 307 23.01 -20.92 -28.70
N SER A 308 22.36 -21.54 -29.67
CA SER A 308 22.61 -21.25 -31.08
C SER A 308 22.45 -19.75 -31.28
N PRO A 309 23.29 -19.08 -32.08
CA PRO A 309 23.24 -17.63 -32.26
C PRO A 309 21.98 -17.21 -33.04
N GLY A 310 20.84 -17.16 -32.34
CA GLY A 310 19.51 -16.85 -32.87
C GLY A 310 18.37 -17.37 -32.00
N THR A 311 17.45 -16.46 -31.64
CA THR A 311 16.04 -16.70 -31.24
C THR A 311 15.67 -17.32 -29.89
N SER A 312 16.58 -17.68 -28.98
CA SER A 312 16.23 -17.85 -27.56
C SER A 312 16.12 -16.49 -26.85
N LYS A 313 14.94 -16.17 -26.30
CA LYS A 313 14.76 -15.06 -25.34
C LYS A 313 15.29 -15.49 -23.97
N ASP A 314 16.13 -14.67 -23.33
CA ASP A 314 16.49 -14.84 -21.92
C ASP A 314 15.32 -14.40 -21.02
N THR A 315 14.45 -15.35 -20.68
CA THR A 315 13.28 -15.14 -19.82
C THR A 315 13.20 -16.22 -18.75
N VAL A 316 12.87 -15.83 -17.52
CA VAL A 316 12.70 -16.79 -16.41
C VAL A 316 11.30 -17.36 -16.46
N HIS A 317 11.17 -18.66 -16.76
CA HIS A 317 9.88 -19.33 -16.74
C HIS A 317 9.48 -19.66 -15.29
N LEU A 318 8.42 -19.02 -14.80
CA LEU A 318 7.76 -19.34 -13.54
C LEU A 318 6.35 -19.85 -13.81
N LYS A 319 5.87 -20.82 -13.05
CA LYS A 319 4.57 -21.46 -13.29
C LYS A 319 3.50 -20.93 -12.35
N TRP A 320 2.33 -20.59 -12.89
CA TRP A 320 1.15 -20.27 -12.10
C TRP A 320 0.82 -21.42 -11.14
N CYS A 321 0.76 -21.11 -9.85
CA CYS A 321 0.24 -21.98 -8.81
C CYS A 321 -1.01 -21.33 -8.21
N THR A 322 -2.18 -21.94 -8.43
CA THR A 322 -3.41 -21.53 -7.74
C THR A 322 -3.23 -21.80 -6.25
N PRO A 323 -3.35 -20.79 -5.36
CA PRO A 323 -3.26 -21.02 -3.93
C PRO A 323 -4.26 -22.09 -3.48
N LYS A 324 -3.80 -23.08 -2.69
CA LYS A 324 -4.72 -23.94 -1.94
C LYS A 324 -5.57 -23.04 -1.04
N THR A 325 -6.83 -23.41 -0.81
CA THR A 325 -7.83 -22.56 -0.17
C THR A 325 -7.64 -22.43 1.35
N THR A 326 -6.52 -21.86 1.78
CA THR A 326 -6.29 -21.40 3.14
C THR A 326 -6.97 -20.05 3.32
N SER A 327 -7.91 -19.94 4.27
CA SER A 327 -8.84 -18.82 4.39
C SER A 327 -8.29 -17.58 5.11
N ALA A 328 -6.98 -17.34 5.00
CA ALA A 328 -6.29 -16.15 5.51
C ALA A 328 -5.11 -15.78 4.59
N PRO A 329 -4.80 -14.49 4.40
CA PRO A 329 -3.54 -14.07 3.81
C PRO A 329 -2.41 -14.33 4.81
N GLU A 330 -1.79 -15.49 4.70
CA GLU A 330 -0.60 -15.86 5.46
C GLU A 330 0.55 -14.89 5.09
N LEU A 331 1.17 -14.28 6.10
CA LEU A 331 2.22 -13.26 5.90
C LEU A 331 3.54 -13.94 5.49
N GLN A 332 3.72 -14.11 4.18
CA GLN A 332 4.93 -14.69 3.61
C GLN A 332 6.13 -13.76 3.79
N ALA A 333 7.30 -14.35 4.10
CA ALA A 333 8.55 -13.61 4.23
C ALA A 333 8.99 -13.06 2.86
N CYS A 334 8.83 -11.74 2.67
CA CYS A 334 9.10 -11.05 1.41
C CYS A 334 10.39 -10.23 1.51
N ILE A 335 11.41 -10.61 0.74
CA ILE A 335 12.75 -9.99 0.72
C ILE A 335 12.81 -8.73 -0.16
N GLY A 336 11.91 -8.63 -1.14
CA GLY A 336 11.95 -7.59 -2.17
C GLY A 336 10.64 -7.56 -2.94
N CYS A 337 10.25 -6.37 -3.40
CA CYS A 337 8.99 -6.11 -4.07
C CYS A 337 9.22 -5.07 -5.16
N TYR A 338 8.86 -5.41 -6.40
CA TYR A 338 9.25 -4.64 -7.60
C TYR A 338 8.04 -4.50 -8.53
N ARG A 339 7.85 -3.31 -9.12
CA ARG A 339 6.81 -3.12 -10.14
C ARG A 339 7.08 -3.99 -11.37
N ILE A 340 6.00 -4.42 -12.01
CA ILE A 340 6.05 -5.16 -13.28
C ILE A 340 5.41 -4.35 -14.40
N THR A 341 5.73 -4.68 -15.63
CA THR A 341 4.94 -4.30 -16.80
C THR A 341 4.85 -5.46 -17.79
N PRO A 342 3.67 -5.78 -18.37
CA PRO A 342 3.58 -6.80 -19.40
C PRO A 342 4.19 -6.33 -20.72
N VAL A 343 4.79 -7.26 -21.47
CA VAL A 343 5.31 -7.01 -22.83
C VAL A 343 4.16 -6.83 -23.83
N GLU A 344 3.12 -7.65 -23.73
CA GLU A 344 1.94 -7.56 -24.60
C GLU A 344 0.71 -7.10 -23.80
N VAL A 345 0.65 -5.80 -23.47
CA VAL A 345 -0.41 -5.19 -22.63
C VAL A 345 -1.83 -5.60 -23.06
N ASN A 346 -2.08 -5.57 -24.37
CA ASN A 346 -3.41 -5.74 -24.95
C ASN A 346 -3.75 -7.19 -25.33
N SER A 347 -2.89 -8.17 -25.05
CA SER A 347 -3.20 -9.57 -25.36
C SER A 347 -4.26 -10.12 -24.40
N ARG A 348 -5.14 -11.03 -24.88
CA ARG A 348 -6.18 -11.65 -24.04
C ARG A 348 -5.61 -12.32 -22.78
N PRO A 349 -4.47 -13.05 -22.82
CA PRO A 349 -3.85 -13.60 -21.62
C PRO A 349 -3.40 -12.53 -20.62
N THR A 350 -2.74 -11.46 -21.08
CA THR A 350 -2.33 -10.34 -20.24
C THR A 350 -3.53 -9.68 -19.58
N ALA A 351 -4.55 -9.31 -20.38
CA ALA A 351 -5.75 -8.65 -19.86
C ALA A 351 -6.44 -9.49 -18.77
N CYS A 352 -6.49 -10.82 -18.93
CA CYS A 352 -7.02 -11.72 -17.89
C CYS A 352 -6.14 -11.79 -16.63
N LEU A 353 -4.81 -11.91 -16.77
CA LEU A 353 -3.86 -11.93 -15.64
C LEU A 353 -3.91 -10.62 -14.83
N ILE A 354 -3.79 -9.48 -15.51
CA ILE A 354 -3.79 -8.15 -14.93
C ILE A 354 -5.14 -7.88 -14.24
N SER A 355 -6.27 -8.17 -14.90
CA SER A 355 -7.61 -8.00 -14.28
C SER A 355 -7.83 -8.89 -13.05
N PHE A 356 -7.26 -10.11 -13.03
CA PHE A 356 -7.34 -10.99 -11.87
C PHE A 356 -6.58 -10.40 -10.66
N LEU A 357 -5.40 -9.83 -10.89
CA LEU A 357 -4.57 -9.20 -9.86
C LEU A 357 -5.21 -7.90 -9.33
N LEU A 358 -5.74 -7.05 -10.21
CA LEU A 358 -6.44 -5.81 -9.84
C LEU A 358 -7.71 -6.04 -9.01
N GLN A 359 -8.31 -7.23 -9.06
CA GLN A 359 -9.41 -7.63 -8.17
C GLN A 359 -8.96 -7.96 -6.73
N GLY A 360 -7.73 -7.60 -6.34
CA GLY A 360 -7.17 -7.88 -5.02
C GLY A 360 -6.83 -9.35 -4.79
N ARG A 361 -6.66 -10.13 -5.87
CA ARG A 361 -6.19 -11.52 -5.79
C ARG A 361 -4.68 -11.58 -6.00
N GLN A 362 -4.09 -12.65 -5.48
CA GLN A 362 -2.66 -12.91 -5.59
C GLN A 362 -2.41 -14.24 -6.31
N VAL A 363 -1.28 -14.34 -7.01
CA VAL A 363 -0.86 -15.51 -7.79
C VAL A 363 0.49 -15.96 -7.27
N MET A 364 0.57 -17.20 -6.79
CA MET A 364 1.84 -17.82 -6.36
C MET A 364 2.58 -18.36 -7.60
N LEU A 365 3.90 -18.17 -7.64
CA LEU A 365 4.74 -18.54 -8.78
C LEU A 365 5.77 -19.61 -8.40
N GLU A 366 5.64 -20.78 -9.03
CA GLU A 366 6.44 -21.99 -8.81
C GLU A 366 7.65 -22.04 -9.76
N GLN A 367 8.86 -22.22 -9.23
CA GLN A 367 10.06 -22.52 -10.02
C GLN A 367 10.02 -23.99 -10.50
N PRO A 368 10.18 -24.27 -11.81
CA PRO A 368 10.18 -25.64 -12.33
C PRO A 368 11.49 -26.37 -12.00
N LYS A 369 11.47 -27.25 -10.98
CA LYS A 369 12.61 -28.10 -10.60
C LYS A 369 12.60 -29.45 -11.32
N LYS A 370 13.76 -29.89 -11.84
CA LYS A 370 13.95 -31.21 -12.49
C LYS A 370 13.56 -32.40 -11.59
N SER A 371 13.71 -32.26 -10.27
CA SER A 371 13.50 -33.31 -9.27
C SER A 371 12.06 -33.45 -8.75
N GLY A 372 11.08 -32.80 -9.39
CA GLY A 372 9.65 -32.94 -9.06
C GLY A 372 9.18 -32.21 -7.78
N GLY A 373 10.10 -31.67 -6.98
CA GLY A 373 9.78 -30.82 -5.83
C GLY A 373 9.27 -29.44 -6.23
N LYS A 374 8.15 -29.01 -5.65
CA LYS A 374 7.57 -27.68 -5.87
C LYS A 374 8.24 -26.64 -4.97
N LEU A 375 8.64 -25.50 -5.53
CA LEU A 375 9.09 -24.33 -4.77
C LEU A 375 8.36 -23.09 -5.27
N VAL A 376 7.51 -22.49 -4.44
CA VAL A 376 7.02 -21.13 -4.68
C VAL A 376 8.15 -20.17 -4.32
N SER A 377 8.50 -19.28 -5.25
CA SER A 377 9.61 -18.31 -5.08
C SER A 377 9.14 -16.86 -5.18
N HIS A 378 8.00 -16.63 -5.82
CA HIS A 378 7.47 -15.29 -6.05
C HIS A 378 5.95 -15.26 -5.89
N ILE A 379 5.41 -14.06 -5.66
CA ILE A 379 3.97 -13.78 -5.69
C ILE A 379 3.72 -12.56 -6.57
N LEU A 380 2.73 -12.62 -7.47
CA LEU A 380 2.16 -11.43 -8.10
C LEU A 380 0.96 -10.94 -7.29
N ALA A 381 0.92 -9.65 -6.97
CA ALA A 381 -0.18 -9.00 -6.24
C ALA A 381 -0.35 -7.53 -6.66
N SER A 382 -1.58 -7.02 -6.58
CA SER A 382 -1.84 -5.58 -6.74
C SER A 382 -1.85 -4.87 -5.38
N HIS A 383 -1.29 -3.66 -5.35
CA HIS A 383 -1.18 -2.84 -4.14
C HIS A 383 -1.68 -1.41 -4.40
N GLY A 384 -2.97 -1.27 -4.71
CA GLY A 384 -3.62 0.04 -4.93
C GLY A 384 -3.58 0.49 -6.38
N GLY A 385 -3.85 -0.41 -7.33
CA GLY A 385 -3.80 -0.14 -8.77
C GLY A 385 -2.48 -0.63 -9.39
N ASP A 386 -1.35 -0.26 -8.79
CA ASP A 386 -0.05 -0.84 -9.13
C ASP A 386 -0.04 -2.38 -8.98
N ILE A 387 0.79 -3.07 -9.78
CA ILE A 387 1.04 -4.51 -9.68
C ILE A 387 2.53 -4.76 -9.45
N PHE A 388 2.83 -5.65 -8.50
CA PHE A 388 4.18 -5.99 -8.08
C PHE A 388 4.46 -7.48 -8.20
N ILE A 389 5.71 -7.82 -8.49
CA ILE A 389 6.30 -9.12 -8.19
C ILE A 389 7.04 -9.04 -6.86
N HIS A 390 6.62 -9.89 -5.93
CA HIS A 390 7.22 -10.11 -4.63
C HIS A 390 8.16 -11.29 -4.74
N CYS A 391 9.38 -11.12 -4.22
CA CYS A 391 10.35 -12.18 -4.03
C CYS A 391 10.15 -12.75 -2.63
N LEU A 392 10.03 -14.07 -2.51
CA LEU A 392 9.93 -14.76 -1.22
C LEU A 392 11.29 -15.27 -0.78
N ALA A 393 11.54 -15.30 0.54
CA ALA A 393 12.63 -16.08 1.10
C ALA A 393 12.37 -17.58 0.79
N THR A 394 13.30 -18.22 0.07
CA THR A 394 13.18 -19.64 -0.34
C THR A 394 14.16 -20.59 0.37
N TYR A 395 15.06 -20.01 1.17
CA TYR A 395 15.98 -20.70 2.05
C TYR A 395 15.35 -20.89 3.44
N ARG A 396 15.82 -21.89 4.20
CA ARG A 396 15.40 -22.04 5.59
C ARG A 396 15.88 -20.85 6.43
N THR A 397 14.97 -20.22 7.15
CA THR A 397 15.34 -19.18 8.14
C THR A 397 15.50 -19.79 9.53
N PRO A 398 16.34 -19.22 10.41
CA PRO A 398 16.37 -19.60 11.84
C PRO A 398 15.03 -19.39 12.59
N MET A 399 14.05 -18.73 11.95
CA MET A 399 12.71 -18.49 12.48
C MET A 399 11.69 -19.59 12.11
N GLU A 400 12.09 -20.61 11.35
CA GLU A 400 11.20 -21.75 11.00
C GLU A 400 10.90 -22.67 12.18
N ASP A 401 11.85 -22.80 13.12
CA ASP A 401 11.75 -23.62 14.33
C ASP A 401 12.02 -22.74 15.57
N PRO A 402 11.11 -21.80 15.90
CA PRO A 402 11.32 -20.84 16.97
C PRO A 402 11.20 -21.52 18.35
N PRO A 403 11.99 -21.11 19.36
CA PRO A 403 11.88 -21.65 20.72
C PRO A 403 10.45 -21.56 21.28
N SER A 404 10.03 -22.60 22.00
CA SER A 404 8.66 -22.69 22.49
C SER A 404 8.32 -21.55 23.46
N ILE A 405 7.23 -20.83 23.18
CA ILE A 405 6.73 -19.75 24.04
C ILE A 405 6.46 -20.24 25.47
N SER A 406 6.10 -21.52 25.67
CA SER A 406 5.85 -22.08 27.01
C SER A 406 7.13 -22.34 27.85
N GLU A 407 8.29 -22.25 27.21
CA GLU A 407 9.61 -22.50 27.82
C GLU A 407 10.40 -21.20 28.03
N GLY A 408 10.06 -20.14 27.29
CA GLY A 408 10.60 -18.79 27.46
C GLY A 408 10.05 -18.03 28.68
N CYS A 409 10.52 -16.79 28.85
CA CYS A 409 10.08 -15.89 29.91
C CYS A 409 8.57 -15.66 29.84
N GLY A 410 7.87 -15.89 30.95
CA GLY A 410 6.40 -15.79 31.03
C GLY A 410 5.64 -17.02 30.51
N GLY A 411 6.30 -17.99 29.86
CA GLY A 411 5.66 -19.17 29.25
C GLY A 411 4.88 -20.11 30.18
N ARG A 412 4.97 -19.90 31.49
CA ARG A 412 4.22 -20.65 32.53
C ARG A 412 3.03 -19.88 33.10
N VAL A 413 2.83 -18.61 32.70
CA VAL A 413 1.63 -17.84 33.01
C VAL A 413 0.50 -18.28 32.07
N THR A 414 -0.67 -18.59 32.62
CA THR A 414 -1.76 -19.23 31.87
C THR A 414 -2.97 -18.33 31.65
N ASP A 415 -3.06 -17.22 32.36
CA ASP A 415 -4.19 -16.29 32.40
C ASP A 415 -3.83 -14.89 31.88
N TYR A 416 -3.04 -14.82 30.81
CA TYR A 416 -2.78 -13.57 30.08
C TYR A 416 -4.06 -12.96 29.49
N ARG A 417 -4.16 -11.62 29.53
CA ARG A 417 -5.27 -10.82 28.99
C ARG A 417 -5.22 -10.67 27.45
N ILE A 418 -5.06 -11.78 26.74
CA ILE A 418 -4.84 -11.85 25.28
C ILE A 418 -6.00 -11.21 24.50
N ASN A 419 -7.25 -11.46 24.91
CA ASN A 419 -8.43 -10.90 24.24
C ASN A 419 -8.47 -9.37 24.38
N ASP A 420 -8.23 -8.85 25.58
CA ASP A 420 -8.22 -7.41 25.87
C ASP A 420 -7.08 -6.71 25.12
N PHE A 421 -5.90 -7.35 25.03
CA PHE A 421 -4.80 -6.85 24.20
C PHE A 421 -5.16 -6.87 22.71
N GLY A 422 -5.89 -7.89 22.26
CA GLY A 422 -6.44 -7.97 20.90
C GLY A 422 -7.42 -6.84 20.55
N GLU A 423 -8.28 -6.44 21.49
CA GLU A 423 -9.14 -5.25 21.33
C GLU A 423 -8.35 -3.95 21.43
N PHE A 424 -7.38 -3.85 22.33
CA PHE A 424 -6.44 -2.72 22.41
C PHE A 424 -5.68 -2.51 21.09
N MET A 425 -5.18 -3.59 20.46
CA MET A 425 -4.55 -3.54 19.14
C MET A 425 -5.51 -3.07 18.05
N LYS A 426 -6.78 -3.53 18.07
CA LYS A 426 -7.81 -3.06 17.12
C LYS A 426 -8.13 -1.57 17.31
N ALA A 427 -8.23 -1.12 18.55
CA ALA A 427 -8.52 0.27 18.93
C ALA A 427 -7.34 1.25 18.71
N ASN A 428 -6.15 0.74 18.35
CA ASN A 428 -4.94 1.52 18.08
C ASN A 428 -4.33 1.25 16.69
N ARG A 429 -5.13 0.73 15.75
CA ARG A 429 -4.70 0.56 14.35
C ARG A 429 -4.33 1.90 13.73
N LEU A 430 -3.16 1.94 13.08
CA LEU A 430 -2.74 3.09 12.26
C LEU A 430 -3.61 3.19 11.00
N ALA A 431 -3.86 4.42 10.57
CA ALA A 431 -4.55 4.74 9.33
C ALA A 431 -3.78 5.85 8.56
N PRO A 432 -3.78 5.83 7.22
CA PRO A 432 -3.30 6.95 6.41
C PRO A 432 -3.94 8.28 6.80
N CYS A 433 -3.13 9.34 6.86
CA CYS A 433 -3.59 10.70 7.12
C CYS A 433 -2.69 11.70 6.38
N SER A 434 -3.30 12.62 5.64
CA SER A 434 -2.58 13.74 5.01
C SER A 434 -2.18 14.75 6.09
N TRP A 435 -0.87 14.83 6.39
CA TRP A 435 -0.34 15.72 7.41
C TRP A 435 0.51 16.85 6.80
N ASN A 436 0.13 18.08 7.12
CA ASN A 436 0.95 19.25 6.86
C ASN A 436 1.82 19.54 8.10
N LYS A 437 3.15 19.48 7.94
CA LYS A 437 4.15 19.74 8.99
C LYS A 437 3.92 21.06 9.77
N LYS A 438 3.28 22.06 9.15
CA LYS A 438 2.95 23.35 9.78
C LYS A 438 1.76 23.28 10.77
N LYS A 439 1.06 22.15 10.89
CA LYS A 439 -0.14 21.96 11.75
C LYS A 439 0.13 21.16 13.05
N GLY A 440 1.33 21.29 13.62
CA GLY A 440 1.71 20.67 14.90
C GLY A 440 2.07 19.17 14.79
N LYS A 441 2.10 18.48 15.95
CA LYS A 441 2.53 17.07 16.12
C LYS A 441 2.05 16.14 15.00
N SER A 442 2.92 15.23 14.58
CA SER A 442 2.63 14.26 13.51
C SER A 442 1.55 13.25 13.92
N PRO A 443 0.87 12.60 12.95
CA PRO A 443 -0.05 11.50 13.24
C PRO A 443 0.62 10.35 13.99
N LEU A 444 1.91 10.10 13.74
CA LEU A 444 2.68 9.07 14.43
C LEU A 444 2.92 9.44 15.89
N ASP A 445 3.34 10.69 16.18
CA ASP A 445 3.53 11.19 17.54
C ASP A 445 2.23 11.13 18.35
N LYS A 446 1.09 11.43 17.70
CA LYS A 446 -0.25 11.31 18.30
C LYS A 446 -0.64 9.86 18.57
N GLY A 447 -0.25 8.93 17.69
CA GLY A 447 -0.39 7.48 17.91
C GLY A 447 0.43 7.00 19.11
N LEU A 448 1.73 7.35 19.15
CA LEU A 448 2.64 7.02 20.25
C LEU A 448 2.16 7.62 21.58
N ALA A 449 1.75 8.88 21.60
CA ALA A 449 1.20 9.52 22.80
C ALA A 449 -0.15 8.95 23.23
N ARG A 450 -0.95 8.40 22.31
CA ARG A 450 -2.19 7.66 22.64
C ARG A 450 -1.87 6.30 23.25
N LEU A 451 -0.91 5.57 22.70
CA LEU A 451 -0.44 4.30 23.27
C LEU A 451 0.08 4.53 24.69
N GLU A 452 1.01 5.47 24.88
CA GLU A 452 1.59 5.85 26.18
C GLU A 452 0.52 6.05 27.27
N ARG A 453 -0.45 6.95 27.04
CA ARG A 453 -1.57 7.17 27.98
C ARG A 453 -2.37 5.92 28.25
N SER A 454 -2.62 5.12 27.22
CA SER A 454 -3.47 3.92 27.29
C SER A 454 -2.77 2.72 27.92
N THR A 455 -1.44 2.77 28.14
CA THR A 455 -0.65 1.69 28.74
C THR A 455 -0.04 2.03 30.10
N ARG A 456 -0.23 3.24 30.65
CA ARG A 456 0.35 3.63 31.96
C ARG A 456 -0.08 2.73 33.11
N TYR A 457 -1.30 2.19 33.04
CA TYR A 457 -1.81 1.15 33.90
C TYR A 457 -2.45 0.08 33.00
N TRP A 458 -1.70 -0.99 32.73
CA TRP A 458 -2.16 -2.10 31.91
C TRP A 458 -1.61 -3.43 32.46
N PRO A 459 -2.22 -3.99 33.52
CA PRO A 459 -1.84 -5.30 34.05
C PRO A 459 -1.99 -6.38 32.98
N MET A 460 -1.01 -7.27 32.84
CA MET A 460 -0.95 -8.21 31.70
C MET A 460 -1.73 -9.50 31.96
N VAL A 461 -1.96 -9.81 33.22
CA VAL A 461 -2.52 -11.09 33.70
C VAL A 461 -3.87 -10.86 34.36
N ILE A 462 -4.81 -11.78 34.19
CA ILE A 462 -6.19 -11.67 34.71
C ILE A 462 -6.19 -11.67 36.24
N GLY A 463 -5.31 -12.45 36.89
CA GLY A 463 -5.15 -12.48 38.34
C GLY A 463 -4.48 -11.25 38.97
N GLU A 464 -3.86 -10.35 38.19
CA GLU A 464 -3.16 -9.15 38.70
C GLU A 464 -4.10 -7.96 38.99
N THR A 465 -5.38 -8.05 38.63
CA THR A 465 -6.30 -6.90 38.69
C THR A 465 -7.75 -7.32 38.82
N LEU A 466 -8.51 -6.66 39.69
CA LEU A 466 -9.98 -6.72 39.69
C LEU A 466 -10.60 -5.62 38.83
N LEU A 467 -9.95 -4.45 38.74
CA LEU A 467 -10.44 -3.28 38.03
C LEU A 467 -10.56 -3.52 36.51
N CYS A 468 -9.53 -4.11 35.89
CA CYS A 468 -9.54 -4.32 34.45
C CYS A 468 -10.58 -5.39 34.03
N ASN A 469 -10.81 -6.40 34.87
CA ASN A 469 -11.87 -7.39 34.67
C ASN A 469 -13.29 -6.78 34.77
N MET A 470 -13.41 -5.53 35.23
CA MET A 470 -14.66 -4.77 35.35
C MET A 470 -14.80 -3.59 34.38
N MET A 471 -13.87 -3.36 33.43
CA MET A 471 -13.88 -2.15 32.57
C MET A 471 -15.23 -1.84 31.91
N GLN A 472 -15.95 -2.87 31.44
CA GLN A 472 -17.29 -2.71 30.84
C GLN A 472 -18.34 -2.18 31.83
N LEU A 473 -18.23 -2.54 33.12
CA LEU A 473 -19.05 -2.02 34.22
C LEU A 473 -18.58 -0.64 34.71
N LEU A 474 -17.50 -0.10 34.15
CA LEU A 474 -16.91 1.20 34.51
C LEU A 474 -17.03 2.24 33.38
N GLU A 475 -17.53 1.89 32.19
CA GLU A 475 -17.81 2.87 31.13
C GLU A 475 -18.78 3.97 31.63
N PRO A 476 -18.56 5.25 31.24
CA PRO A 476 -17.61 5.71 30.22
C PRO A 476 -16.16 5.98 30.70
N LEU A 477 -15.81 5.64 31.95
CA LEU A 477 -14.54 6.05 32.58
C LEU A 477 -13.27 5.67 31.76
N PRO A 478 -13.10 4.43 31.27
CA PRO A 478 -11.89 4.05 30.53
C PRO A 478 -11.78 4.79 29.20
N THR A 479 -12.91 4.93 28.49
CA THR A 479 -13.02 5.69 27.24
C THR A 479 -12.67 7.17 27.43
N VAL A 480 -13.01 7.76 28.58
CA VAL A 480 -12.68 9.15 28.91
C VAL A 480 -11.19 9.32 29.24
N MET A 481 -10.61 8.47 30.09
CA MET A 481 -9.21 8.60 30.55
C MET A 481 -8.17 8.37 29.43
N ALA A 482 -8.55 7.74 28.32
CA ALA A 482 -7.71 7.59 27.12
C ALA A 482 -7.63 8.84 26.22
N LYS A 483 -8.49 9.84 26.45
CA LYS A 483 -8.55 11.09 25.64
C LYS A 483 -7.27 11.93 25.82
N GLU A 484 -7.04 12.88 24.91
CA GLU A 484 -5.99 13.91 25.08
C GLU A 484 -6.53 15.09 25.92
N THR A 485 -7.84 15.35 25.85
CA THR A 485 -8.56 16.36 26.64
C THR A 485 -9.87 15.79 27.19
N VAL A 486 -10.28 16.28 28.37
CA VAL A 486 -11.46 15.83 29.13
C VAL A 486 -12.30 17.06 29.43
N THR A 487 -13.61 16.99 29.17
CA THR A 487 -14.56 18.10 29.38
C THR A 487 -15.19 18.07 30.77
N GLU A 488 -15.86 19.14 31.20
CA GLU A 488 -16.57 19.13 32.49
C GLU A 488 -17.72 18.11 32.52
N ASN A 489 -18.38 17.86 31.38
CA ASN A 489 -19.38 16.79 31.28
C ASN A 489 -18.73 15.42 31.41
N ASP A 490 -17.57 15.19 30.80
CA ASP A 490 -16.82 13.94 30.98
C ASP A 490 -16.50 13.68 32.46
N VAL A 491 -16.05 14.70 33.22
CA VAL A 491 -15.83 14.60 34.67
C VAL A 491 -17.11 14.21 35.41
N LEU A 492 -18.25 14.78 35.04
CA LEU A 492 -19.54 14.46 35.65
C LEU A 492 -19.97 13.01 35.37
N GLU A 493 -19.76 12.50 34.15
CA GLU A 493 -20.02 11.09 33.83
C GLU A 493 -19.08 10.16 34.62
N CYS A 494 -17.78 10.47 34.69
CA CYS A 494 -16.83 9.73 35.51
C CYS A 494 -17.25 9.68 36.99
N LYS A 495 -17.76 10.80 37.53
CA LYS A 495 -18.26 10.87 38.90
C LYS A 495 -19.50 9.98 39.13
N ARG A 496 -20.38 9.82 38.13
CA ARG A 496 -21.50 8.86 38.19
C ARG A 496 -21.01 7.40 38.26
N VAL A 497 -19.88 7.07 37.64
CA VAL A 497 -19.28 5.72 37.75
C VAL A 497 -18.83 5.45 39.18
N PHE A 498 -18.23 6.42 39.89
CA PHE A 498 -17.82 6.24 41.29
C PHE A 498 -19.03 5.99 42.20
N TYR A 499 -20.12 6.74 42.03
CA TYR A 499 -21.36 6.49 42.76
C TYR A 499 -22.00 5.13 42.41
N ARG A 500 -21.85 4.63 41.18
CA ARG A 500 -22.26 3.25 40.81
C ARG A 500 -21.45 2.20 41.57
N VAL A 501 -20.13 2.35 41.67
CA VAL A 501 -19.25 1.43 42.43
C VAL A 501 -19.57 1.49 43.94
N GLN A 502 -19.73 2.69 44.51
CA GLN A 502 -20.10 2.88 45.91
C GLN A 502 -21.48 2.27 46.25
N ALA A 503 -22.44 2.33 45.32
CA ALA A 503 -23.74 1.69 45.46
C ALA A 503 -23.68 0.15 45.34
N MET A 504 -22.70 -0.40 44.62
CA MET A 504 -22.44 -1.85 44.58
C MET A 504 -21.80 -2.33 45.88
N GLU A 505 -20.84 -1.57 46.42
CA GLU A 505 -20.19 -1.82 47.71
C GLU A 505 -21.19 -1.80 48.87
N SER A 506 -22.08 -0.79 48.93
CA SER A 506 -23.06 -0.67 50.02
C SER A 506 -24.14 -1.76 50.01
N ARG A 507 -24.44 -2.35 48.84
CA ARG A 507 -25.26 -3.57 48.71
C ARG A 507 -24.47 -4.87 48.91
N ASN A 508 -23.13 -4.79 48.98
CA ASN A 508 -22.22 -5.93 49.03
C ASN A 508 -22.38 -6.87 47.82
N ASP A 509 -22.62 -6.28 46.64
CA ASP A 509 -22.87 -6.97 45.37
C ASP A 509 -21.66 -7.86 44.98
N PRO A 510 -21.88 -9.02 44.32
CA PRO A 510 -20.80 -9.91 43.91
C PRO A 510 -20.01 -9.34 42.72
N LEU A 511 -18.68 -9.42 42.81
CA LEU A 511 -17.74 -8.91 41.81
C LEU A 511 -17.22 -10.05 40.91
N PRO A 512 -16.87 -9.77 39.63
CA PRO A 512 -16.35 -10.78 38.69
C PRO A 512 -14.87 -11.11 38.98
N VAL A 513 -14.62 -11.81 40.08
CA VAL A 513 -13.29 -12.30 40.47
C VAL A 513 -12.94 -13.54 39.64
N SER A 514 -11.80 -13.52 38.95
CA SER A 514 -11.25 -14.73 38.32
C SER A 514 -10.73 -15.69 39.39
N MET A 515 -11.44 -16.79 39.62
CA MET A 515 -11.07 -17.85 40.58
C MET A 515 -9.99 -18.79 40.01
N THR A 516 -8.99 -18.25 39.32
CA THR A 516 -7.88 -18.99 38.71
C THR A 516 -6.82 -19.36 39.75
N GLY A 517 -6.83 -20.62 40.20
CA GLY A 517 -5.71 -21.26 40.92
C GLY A 517 -5.80 -21.31 42.45
N ILE A 518 -6.56 -20.44 43.11
CA ILE A 518 -6.61 -20.39 44.59
C ILE A 518 -7.47 -21.54 45.16
N ARG A 519 -6.83 -22.61 45.65
CA ARG A 519 -7.45 -23.62 46.53
C ARG A 519 -7.66 -23.06 47.93
N GLY A 520 -8.78 -22.37 48.17
CA GLY A 520 -9.15 -21.88 49.49
C GLY A 520 -10.49 -21.14 49.52
N LYS A 521 -10.83 -20.57 50.68
CA LYS A 521 -11.82 -19.49 50.74
C LYS A 521 -11.17 -18.25 50.14
N GLY A 522 -11.70 -17.74 49.03
CA GLY A 522 -11.20 -16.52 48.39
C GLY A 522 -11.33 -15.28 49.29
N PRO A 523 -10.72 -14.15 48.91
CA PRO A 523 -10.79 -12.90 49.66
C PRO A 523 -12.25 -12.49 49.92
N LYS A 524 -12.53 -11.94 51.10
CA LYS A 524 -13.86 -11.39 51.44
C LYS A 524 -14.25 -10.31 50.43
N ARG A 525 -15.55 -10.06 50.21
CA ARG A 525 -16.01 -8.95 49.35
C ARG A 525 -15.53 -7.58 49.84
N GLU A 526 -15.49 -7.38 51.16
CA GLU A 526 -14.84 -6.23 51.86
C GLU A 526 -13.37 -6.00 51.44
N GLU A 527 -12.67 -7.05 51.02
CA GLU A 527 -11.28 -6.99 50.52
C GLU A 527 -11.27 -6.68 49.02
N GLN A 528 -12.18 -7.30 48.26
CA GLN A 528 -12.33 -7.11 46.81
C GLN A 528 -12.72 -5.66 46.46
N TYR A 529 -13.64 -5.05 47.20
CA TYR A 529 -13.98 -3.63 47.03
C TYR A 529 -12.83 -2.70 47.40
N ARG A 530 -12.10 -2.99 48.49
CA ARG A 530 -10.90 -2.21 48.87
C ARG A 530 -9.80 -2.29 47.81
N GLN A 531 -9.60 -3.48 47.24
CA GLN A 531 -8.69 -3.69 46.11
C GLN A 531 -9.13 -2.90 44.86
N ILE A 532 -10.43 -2.91 44.52
CA ILE A 532 -10.96 -2.10 43.41
C ILE A 532 -10.72 -0.61 43.64
N TRP A 533 -10.98 -0.07 44.83
CA TRP A 533 -10.72 1.34 45.12
C TRP A 533 -9.23 1.70 45.02
N ALA A 534 -8.33 0.83 45.49
CA ALA A 534 -6.87 1.03 45.39
C ALA A 534 -6.36 0.93 43.93
N GLU A 535 -6.84 -0.04 43.16
CA GLU A 535 -6.54 -0.14 41.72
C GLU A 535 -7.11 1.07 40.95
N LEU A 536 -8.31 1.53 41.29
CA LEU A 536 -8.97 2.68 40.68
C LEU A 536 -8.25 3.99 40.99
N GLU A 537 -7.77 4.19 42.21
CA GLU A 537 -6.91 5.33 42.55
C GLU A 537 -5.59 5.27 41.77
N THR A 538 -4.93 4.11 41.72
CA THR A 538 -3.69 3.91 40.95
C THR A 538 -3.89 4.22 39.46
N TYR A 539 -5.00 3.75 38.89
CA TYR A 539 -5.39 4.01 37.50
C TYR A 539 -5.61 5.51 37.22
N LEU A 540 -6.30 6.21 38.12
CA LEU A 540 -6.58 7.64 37.97
C LEU A 540 -5.36 8.52 38.28
N GLU A 541 -4.43 8.11 39.13
CA GLU A 541 -3.14 8.77 39.33
C GLU A 541 -2.21 8.61 38.13
N ALA A 542 -2.27 7.47 37.43
CA ALA A 542 -1.60 7.31 36.15
C ALA A 542 -2.22 8.23 35.07
N ALA A 543 -3.55 8.40 35.07
CA ALA A 543 -4.27 9.23 34.12
C ALA A 543 -4.13 10.76 34.39
N SER A 544 -4.06 11.19 35.66
CA SER A 544 -4.05 12.61 36.07
C SER A 544 -2.95 13.42 35.38
N ARG A 545 -1.79 12.79 35.18
CA ARG A 545 -0.60 13.32 34.48
C ARG A 545 -0.85 13.79 33.04
N THR A 546 -2.02 13.48 32.46
CA THR A 546 -2.43 13.96 31.13
C THR A 546 -2.90 15.42 31.14
N SER A 547 -3.75 15.82 32.09
CA SER A 547 -4.19 17.21 32.24
C SER A 547 -4.95 17.45 33.55
N LYS A 548 -5.08 18.71 33.96
CA LYS A 548 -5.88 19.14 35.14
C LYS A 548 -7.33 18.63 35.16
N MET A 549 -7.89 18.29 34.00
CA MET A 549 -9.25 17.72 33.92
C MET A 549 -9.29 16.20 34.19
N HIS A 550 -8.16 15.50 34.05
CA HIS A 550 -8.00 14.13 34.57
C HIS A 550 -7.71 14.15 36.08
N GLU A 551 -6.90 15.11 36.54
CA GLU A 551 -6.66 15.39 37.96
C GLU A 551 -7.97 15.66 38.72
N LYS A 552 -8.87 16.48 38.17
CA LYS A 552 -10.24 16.71 38.70
C LYS A 552 -11.10 15.43 38.81
N VAL A 553 -10.82 14.39 38.03
CA VAL A 553 -11.49 13.06 38.14
C VAL A 553 -10.91 12.27 39.32
N LEU A 554 -9.58 12.31 39.54
CA LEU A 554 -8.94 11.73 40.72
C LEU A 554 -9.38 12.42 42.02
N GLU A 555 -9.52 13.75 42.02
CA GLU A 555 -10.11 14.51 43.14
C GLU A 555 -11.54 14.05 43.45
N CYS A 556 -12.37 13.82 42.41
CA CYS A 556 -13.72 13.30 42.58
C CYS A 556 -13.74 11.87 43.17
N LEU A 557 -12.74 11.03 42.88
CA LEU A 557 -12.59 9.73 43.54
C LEU A 557 -12.28 9.89 45.03
N ARG A 558 -11.26 10.70 45.35
CA ARG A 558 -10.80 10.93 46.73
C ARG A 558 -11.90 11.54 47.61
N GLY A 559 -12.69 12.46 47.07
CA GLY A 559 -13.88 13.03 47.73
C GLY A 559 -15.11 12.12 47.79
N THR A 560 -15.04 10.88 47.27
CA THR A 560 -16.11 9.87 47.33
C THR A 560 -15.71 8.64 48.18
N SER A 561 -14.41 8.46 48.45
CA SER A 561 -13.88 7.32 49.23
C SER A 561 -14.32 7.36 50.70
N PRO A 562 -14.72 6.22 51.32
CA PRO A 562 -15.23 6.16 52.69
C PRO A 562 -14.25 6.55 53.82
N SER A 563 -12.96 6.74 53.52
CA SER A 563 -11.90 6.91 54.52
C SER A 563 -11.68 8.34 55.03
N SER A 564 -12.43 9.33 54.53
CA SER A 564 -12.20 10.75 54.86
C SER A 564 -12.92 11.27 56.13
N SER A 565 -13.56 10.39 56.91
CA SER A 565 -14.36 10.77 58.09
C SER A 565 -13.96 10.01 59.36
N THR A 566 -12.67 10.00 59.71
CA THR A 566 -12.15 9.33 60.94
C THR A 566 -11.31 10.25 61.83
N THR A 567 -11.93 11.31 62.36
CA THR A 567 -11.51 11.97 63.60
C THR A 567 -12.74 12.37 64.43
N ASP A 568 -12.56 12.36 65.75
CA ASP A 568 -13.46 12.90 66.79
C ASP A 568 -14.94 12.47 66.80
N SER A 569 -15.22 11.46 67.61
CA SER A 569 -16.51 11.32 68.31
C SER A 569 -16.40 11.90 69.75
N PRO A 570 -17.10 12.99 70.07
CA PRO A 570 -17.40 13.36 71.45
C PRO A 570 -18.68 12.67 71.97
N ARG A 571 -18.86 12.70 73.29
CA ARG A 571 -19.90 11.94 74.01
C ARG A 571 -21.31 12.53 73.88
N ARG A 572 -22.29 11.66 74.15
CA ARG A 572 -23.73 11.92 74.25
C ARG A 572 -24.09 12.53 75.61
N GLU A 573 -24.49 13.80 75.62
CA GLU A 573 -25.29 14.42 76.70
C GLU A 573 -26.47 15.21 76.10
N THR A 574 -27.40 15.68 76.93
CA THR A 574 -28.77 16.09 76.56
C THR A 574 -29.35 17.06 77.60
N PRO A 575 -30.44 17.81 77.32
CA PRO A 575 -30.72 18.59 76.10
C PRO A 575 -31.32 19.99 76.41
N THR A 576 -30.94 21.05 75.70
CA THR A 576 -31.69 22.34 75.68
C THR A 576 -31.54 23.10 74.37
N ASP A 577 -32.65 23.17 73.64
CA ASP A 577 -33.26 24.33 72.97
C ASP A 577 -32.43 25.38 72.19
N GLU A 578 -32.70 25.32 70.88
CA GLU A 578 -32.87 26.42 69.91
C GLU A 578 -31.66 27.11 69.23
N ILE A 579 -31.90 27.44 67.94
CA ILE A 579 -31.00 28.07 66.96
C ILE A 579 -29.80 27.15 66.60
N GLU A 580 -29.67 26.55 65.41
CA GLU A 580 -30.13 26.97 64.07
C GLU A 580 -30.96 25.91 63.31
N LYS A 581 -32.18 26.25 62.91
CA LYS A 581 -32.91 25.54 61.84
C LYS A 581 -32.81 26.36 60.55
N ASN A 582 -32.01 25.93 59.56
CA ASN A 582 -32.23 26.34 58.15
C ASN A 582 -31.50 25.53 57.05
N ASN A 583 -30.43 24.78 57.34
CA ASN A 583 -29.63 24.12 56.28
C ASN A 583 -29.89 22.61 56.07
N ILE A 584 -30.73 21.95 56.87
CA ILE A 584 -30.91 20.48 56.83
C ILE A 584 -32.07 20.04 55.91
N SER A 585 -33.14 20.83 55.79
CA SER A 585 -34.38 20.43 55.07
C SER A 585 -34.17 20.12 53.58
N LYS A 586 -33.37 20.94 52.88
CA LYS A 586 -33.16 20.80 51.42
C LYS A 586 -32.44 19.52 51.01
N LEU A 587 -31.72 18.85 51.92
CA LEU A 587 -31.06 17.57 51.62
C LEU A 587 -31.99 16.36 51.82
N SER A 588 -32.94 16.43 52.76
CA SER A 588 -33.97 15.38 52.91
C SER A 588 -35.03 15.43 51.81
N GLU A 589 -35.49 16.61 51.40
CA GLU A 589 -36.48 16.73 50.32
C GLU A 589 -35.97 16.17 48.98
N VAL A 590 -34.73 16.53 48.60
CA VAL A 590 -34.13 16.05 47.35
C VAL A 590 -33.92 14.54 47.37
N SER A 591 -33.44 13.96 48.48
CA SER A 591 -33.22 12.51 48.59
C SER A 591 -34.52 11.70 48.63
N LEU A 592 -35.60 12.23 49.22
CA LEU A 592 -36.94 11.64 49.13
C LEU A 592 -37.51 11.72 47.70
N SER A 593 -37.39 12.87 47.03
CA SER A 593 -37.92 13.07 45.67
C SER A 593 -37.25 12.15 44.63
N TRP A 594 -35.94 11.86 44.77
CA TRP A 594 -35.29 10.84 43.93
C TRP A 594 -35.79 9.41 44.20
N GLN A 595 -36.13 9.05 45.45
CA GLN A 595 -36.72 7.74 45.76
C GLN A 595 -38.14 7.59 45.20
N GLU A 596 -38.93 8.66 45.14
CA GLU A 596 -40.24 8.63 44.46
C GLU A 596 -40.09 8.52 42.94
N LEU A 597 -39.11 9.22 42.34
CA LEU A 597 -38.86 9.16 40.90
C LEU A 597 -38.44 7.75 40.44
N ASP A 598 -37.59 7.07 41.20
CA ASP A 598 -37.11 5.71 40.93
C ASP A 598 -38.24 4.66 41.16
N ARG A 599 -39.09 4.91 42.17
CA ARG A 599 -40.30 4.12 42.40
C ARG A 599 -41.32 4.27 41.27
N TYR A 600 -41.49 5.48 40.71
CA TYR A 600 -42.38 5.71 39.57
C TYR A 600 -41.84 5.12 38.25
N GLN A 601 -40.52 5.11 38.05
CA GLN A 601 -39.90 4.46 36.88
C GLN A 601 -39.99 2.94 36.91
N SER A 602 -39.99 2.32 38.10
CA SER A 602 -40.14 0.86 38.27
C SER A 602 -41.59 0.34 38.19
N MET A 603 -42.60 1.22 38.11
CA MET A 603 -43.99 0.85 37.86
C MET A 603 -44.24 0.36 36.43
N THR A 604 -45.17 -0.58 36.27
CA THR A 604 -45.76 -0.92 34.96
C THR A 604 -46.65 0.20 34.44
N GLU A 605 -46.93 0.23 33.14
CA GLU A 605 -47.77 1.27 32.52
C GLU A 605 -49.19 1.34 33.11
N ARG A 606 -49.73 0.22 33.63
CA ARG A 606 -51.02 0.21 34.33
C ARG A 606 -50.93 0.91 35.68
N GLU A 607 -49.92 0.58 36.48
CA GLU A 607 -49.69 1.21 37.79
C GLU A 607 -49.43 2.72 37.64
N LYS A 608 -48.72 3.14 36.59
CA LYS A 608 -48.58 4.57 36.23
C LYS A 608 -49.93 5.21 35.90
N THR A 609 -50.80 4.56 35.13
CA THR A 609 -52.13 5.13 34.82
C THR A 609 -53.06 5.23 36.03
N ASP A 610 -52.94 4.31 36.99
CA ASP A 610 -53.74 4.33 38.21
C ASP A 610 -53.16 5.34 39.24
N PHE A 611 -51.83 5.43 39.36
CA PHE A 611 -51.13 6.47 40.14
C PHE A 611 -51.47 7.89 39.66
N ASN A 612 -51.43 8.14 38.35
CA ASN A 612 -51.79 9.44 37.75
C ASN A 612 -53.30 9.77 37.84
N ARG A 613 -54.14 8.86 38.35
CA ARG A 613 -55.56 9.10 38.66
C ARG A 613 -55.81 9.39 40.14
N GLY A 614 -54.79 9.29 41.00
CA GLY A 614 -54.89 9.56 42.44
C GLY A 614 -55.62 8.49 43.25
N ASP A 615 -55.85 7.29 42.69
CA ASP A 615 -56.53 6.21 43.40
C ASP A 615 -55.53 5.39 44.24
N THR A 616 -55.33 5.81 45.49
CA THR A 616 -54.36 5.20 46.40
C THR A 616 -54.89 3.99 47.18
N ASN A 617 -56.11 3.51 46.87
CA ASN A 617 -56.79 2.49 47.67
C ASN A 617 -57.00 1.17 46.92
N ASN A 618 -56.05 0.23 47.05
CA ASN A 618 -56.39 -1.20 47.01
C ASN A 618 -55.35 -2.09 47.74
N GLU A 619 -55.81 -2.79 48.77
CA GLU A 619 -55.01 -3.79 49.48
C GLU A 619 -54.90 -5.09 48.67
N HIS A 620 -53.82 -5.29 47.91
CA HIS A 620 -53.50 -6.62 47.37
C HIS A 620 -52.01 -6.98 47.26
N PHE A 621 -51.15 -6.34 48.05
CA PHE A 621 -49.80 -6.85 48.30
C PHE A 621 -49.85 -8.14 49.17
N PHE A 622 -48.88 -9.03 48.95
CA PHE A 622 -48.69 -10.33 49.63
C PHE A 622 -49.71 -11.46 49.34
N LYS A 623 -49.46 -12.28 48.30
CA LYS A 623 -49.23 -13.75 48.43
C LYS A 623 -48.93 -14.47 47.11
N ARG A 624 -48.01 -15.46 47.21
CA ARG A 624 -47.55 -16.45 46.21
C ARG A 624 -46.86 -15.88 44.95
N SER A 625 -45.86 -16.49 44.30
CA SER A 625 -45.01 -17.70 44.46
C SER A 625 -45.06 -18.63 43.25
N MET A 626 -43.86 -18.98 42.74
CA MET A 626 -43.51 -20.12 41.87
C MET A 626 -43.94 -20.17 40.39
N ALA A 627 -42.99 -20.71 39.61
CA ALA A 627 -43.15 -21.54 38.39
C ALA A 627 -43.58 -20.92 37.03
N SER A 628 -42.57 -20.72 36.18
CA SER A 628 -42.37 -21.45 34.90
C SER A 628 -43.14 -21.09 33.60
N ALA A 629 -42.34 -21.03 32.52
CA ALA A 629 -42.59 -21.48 31.13
C ALA A 629 -43.62 -20.81 30.19
N VAL A 630 -43.07 -20.18 29.14
CA VAL A 630 -43.28 -20.42 27.68
C VAL A 630 -44.71 -20.61 27.12
N ALA A 631 -45.19 -19.60 26.39
CA ALA A 631 -45.75 -19.64 25.01
C ALA A 631 -45.88 -18.16 24.56
N GLU A 632 -45.45 -17.68 23.38
CA GLU A 632 -45.65 -18.11 21.98
C GLU A 632 -47.08 -17.92 21.45
N GLN A 633 -47.16 -17.40 20.21
CA GLN A 633 -48.32 -17.06 19.37
C GLN A 633 -48.86 -15.62 19.47
N ALA A 634 -49.43 -15.01 18.42
CA ALA A 634 -49.20 -15.16 16.96
C ALA A 634 -49.99 -14.05 16.22
N GLN A 635 -49.78 -13.93 14.90
CA GLN A 635 -50.66 -13.23 13.93
C GLN A 635 -50.68 -11.68 14.03
N LYS A 636 -50.97 -10.92 12.95
CA LYS A 636 -51.25 -11.29 11.54
C LYS A 636 -50.68 -10.24 10.57
N ARG A 637 -50.28 -10.72 9.39
CA ARG A 637 -49.80 -9.92 8.26
C ARG A 637 -50.91 -9.09 7.62
N LEU A 638 -50.52 -8.01 6.93
CA LEU A 638 -51.11 -7.63 5.65
C LEU A 638 -50.05 -7.75 4.54
N ARG A 639 -50.42 -8.42 3.45
CA ARG A 639 -49.95 -8.19 2.06
C ARG A 639 -51.05 -7.35 1.38
N THR A 640 -50.89 -6.68 0.24
CA THR A 640 -50.40 -7.16 -1.08
C THR A 640 -50.02 -5.98 -1.98
N ASP A 641 -49.22 -6.06 -3.06
CA ASP A 641 -48.12 -6.94 -3.52
C ASP A 641 -47.42 -6.08 -4.64
N ASN A 642 -46.98 -6.44 -5.88
CA ASN A 642 -46.93 -7.69 -6.65
C ASN A 642 -45.96 -7.58 -7.86
N GLN A 643 -45.46 -8.73 -8.34
CA GLN A 643 -44.92 -9.00 -9.70
C GLN A 643 -43.59 -8.33 -10.16
N HIS A 644 -42.76 -8.93 -11.02
CA HIS A 644 -42.79 -10.28 -11.64
C HIS A 644 -41.38 -10.80 -12.02
N GLY A 645 -41.12 -12.11 -11.81
CA GLY A 645 -40.03 -12.88 -12.48
C GLY A 645 -38.58 -12.69 -11.95
N MET A 646 -37.67 -13.67 -12.06
CA MET A 646 -37.87 -15.09 -12.42
C MET A 646 -36.72 -16.02 -11.91
N THR A 647 -37.10 -17.22 -11.48
CA THR A 647 -36.32 -18.49 -11.47
C THR A 647 -35.09 -18.64 -10.53
N LYS A 648 -34.91 -19.87 -10.03
CA LYS A 648 -33.91 -20.29 -9.03
C LYS A 648 -32.67 -20.92 -9.68
N GLN A 649 -31.52 -20.82 -9.01
CA GLN A 649 -30.65 -21.99 -8.78
C GLN A 649 -30.39 -22.15 -7.28
N THR A 650 -30.28 -23.39 -6.81
CA THR A 650 -30.16 -23.73 -5.38
C THR A 650 -28.81 -24.40 -5.08
N GLY A 651 -27.95 -23.72 -4.34
CA GLY A 651 -26.67 -24.24 -3.87
C GLY A 651 -26.39 -23.78 -2.44
N ARG A 652 -26.31 -24.73 -1.50
CA ARG A 652 -26.03 -24.62 -0.05
C ARG A 652 -25.61 -23.22 0.44
N GLY A 653 -26.54 -22.52 1.09
CA GLY A 653 -26.29 -21.19 1.65
C GLY A 653 -25.37 -21.22 2.88
N THR A 654 -24.16 -20.68 2.73
CA THR A 654 -23.36 -20.20 3.86
C THR A 654 -24.14 -19.08 4.56
N ARG A 655 -24.36 -19.18 5.88
CA ARG A 655 -24.94 -18.07 6.64
C ARG A 655 -23.90 -16.94 6.75
N ASN A 656 -23.96 -15.97 5.84
CA ASN A 656 -23.19 -14.74 5.97
C ASN A 656 -23.56 -14.05 7.28
N SER A 657 -22.59 -13.95 8.18
CA SER A 657 -22.78 -13.27 9.46
C SER A 657 -22.84 -11.75 9.25
N LEU A 658 -23.40 -11.03 10.21
CA LEU A 658 -23.32 -9.56 10.22
C LEU A 658 -21.87 -9.09 10.10
N LEU A 659 -20.91 -9.84 10.65
CA LEU A 659 -19.47 -9.57 10.52
C LEU A 659 -18.93 -9.81 9.11
N SER A 660 -19.35 -10.84 8.36
CA SER A 660 -18.89 -11.03 6.97
C SER A 660 -19.49 -9.98 6.03
N MET A 661 -20.75 -9.59 6.25
CA MET A 661 -21.38 -8.48 5.52
C MET A 661 -20.75 -7.13 5.90
N TRP A 662 -20.43 -6.90 7.17
CA TRP A 662 -19.71 -5.71 7.62
C TRP A 662 -18.31 -5.64 7.01
N ASN A 663 -17.52 -6.72 7.07
CA ASN A 663 -16.19 -6.76 6.47
C ASN A 663 -16.22 -6.58 4.95
N SER A 664 -17.18 -7.20 4.25
CA SER A 664 -17.37 -6.97 2.82
C SER A 664 -17.72 -5.51 2.51
N LYS A 665 -18.61 -4.89 3.31
CA LYS A 665 -18.97 -3.47 3.19
C LYS A 665 -17.80 -2.54 3.55
N MET A 666 -17.00 -2.86 4.55
CA MET A 666 -15.80 -2.09 4.93
C MET A 666 -14.72 -2.19 3.84
N ASN A 667 -14.49 -3.38 3.26
CA ASN A 667 -13.54 -3.55 2.17
C ASN A 667 -13.99 -2.81 0.91
N ALA A 668 -15.29 -2.83 0.58
CA ALA A 668 -15.85 -2.03 -0.51
C ALA A 668 -15.73 -0.52 -0.25
N ILE A 669 -15.99 -0.06 0.98
CA ILE A 669 -15.85 1.35 1.37
C ILE A 669 -14.38 1.80 1.42
N ALA A 670 -13.44 0.91 1.77
CA ALA A 670 -12.01 1.18 1.68
C ALA A 670 -11.57 1.32 0.22
N ALA A 671 -11.91 0.34 -0.62
CA ALA A 671 -11.65 0.38 -2.05
C ALA A 671 -12.24 1.63 -2.74
N SER A 672 -13.42 2.10 -2.30
CA SER A 672 -14.06 3.31 -2.82
C SER A 672 -13.62 4.63 -2.15
N ARG A 673 -12.63 4.61 -1.24
CA ARG A 673 -12.14 5.79 -0.50
C ARG A 673 -10.62 5.93 -0.50
N HIS A 674 -9.92 5.11 -1.26
CA HIS A 674 -8.49 5.32 -1.50
C HIS A 674 -8.27 6.48 -2.48
N GLU A 675 -8.28 7.70 -1.96
CA GLU A 675 -7.24 8.64 -2.39
C GLU A 675 -5.87 7.96 -2.21
N GLU A 676 -4.96 8.21 -3.13
CA GLU A 676 -3.65 7.57 -3.13
C GLU A 676 -2.89 7.88 -1.83
N PHE A 677 -2.13 6.90 -1.32
CA PHE A 677 -1.41 7.07 -0.06
C PHE A 677 -0.36 8.19 -0.21
N ALA A 678 -0.64 9.36 0.38
CA ALA A 678 0.21 10.55 0.27
C ALA A 678 1.68 10.33 0.72
N GLY A 679 1.94 9.29 1.54
CA GLY A 679 3.29 8.86 1.87
C GLY A 679 4.05 8.16 0.73
N ARG A 680 3.35 7.50 -0.22
CA ARG A 680 3.93 6.89 -1.43
C ARG A 680 4.26 7.94 -2.48
N LEU A 681 3.35 8.88 -2.71
CA LEU A 681 3.59 10.13 -3.45
C LEU A 681 4.78 10.95 -2.91
N GLN A 682 5.29 10.64 -1.71
CA GLN A 682 6.45 11.27 -1.08
C GLN A 682 7.52 10.27 -0.60
N SER A 683 7.53 9.02 -1.10
CA SER A 683 8.56 8.01 -0.80
C SER A 683 9.31 7.61 -2.07
N THR A 684 10.63 7.76 -2.04
CA THR A 684 11.54 7.19 -3.03
C THR A 684 11.41 5.66 -3.05
N GLY A 685 11.18 5.06 -4.23
CA GLY A 685 11.12 3.60 -4.40
C GLY A 685 9.98 2.87 -3.68
N ASN A 686 8.88 3.55 -3.31
CA ASN A 686 7.72 2.99 -2.58
C ASN A 686 8.01 2.33 -1.21
N LYS A 687 9.26 2.34 -0.73
CA LYS A 687 9.65 1.76 0.57
C LYS A 687 9.37 2.75 1.70
N ALA A 688 8.79 2.24 2.78
CA ALA A 688 8.86 2.91 4.07
C ALA A 688 10.17 2.52 4.75
N GLU A 689 10.95 3.50 5.19
CA GLU A 689 12.11 3.26 6.06
C GLU A 689 11.61 2.81 7.43
N LEU A 690 11.60 1.49 7.65
CA LEU A 690 11.20 0.88 8.92
C LEU A 690 12.25 1.08 10.03
N TYR A 691 13.49 1.39 9.65
CA TYR A 691 14.61 1.62 10.55
C TYR A 691 15.47 2.76 10.00
N SER A 692 15.67 3.80 10.81
CA SER A 692 16.77 4.75 10.64
C SER A 692 18.10 4.04 10.90
N ASN A 693 19.16 4.41 10.16
CA ASN A 693 20.49 3.77 10.27
C ASN A 693 20.98 3.67 11.73
N PRO A 694 21.46 2.48 12.18
CA PRO A 694 22.07 2.33 13.52
C PRO A 694 23.37 3.12 13.76
N MET A 695 23.89 3.80 12.73
CA MET A 695 25.23 4.42 12.76
C MET A 695 25.27 5.84 13.34
N ASP A 696 24.14 6.53 13.49
CA ASP A 696 24.10 7.93 13.97
C ASP A 696 23.90 8.08 15.50
N SER A 697 23.70 6.99 16.25
CA SER A 697 23.62 7.03 17.73
C SER A 697 25.01 7.06 18.38
N GLY A 698 25.79 8.09 18.09
CA GLY A 698 27.10 8.31 18.69
C GLY A 698 27.02 8.64 20.19
N SER A 699 27.80 7.89 20.98
CA SER A 699 28.12 8.15 22.40
C SER A 699 26.97 8.21 23.43
N ASN A 700 26.72 7.09 24.12
CA ASN A 700 27.05 6.98 25.56
C ASN A 700 26.85 5.57 26.18
N SER A 701 27.47 5.37 27.35
CA SER A 701 27.26 4.26 28.31
C SER A 701 27.38 2.80 27.84
N SER A 702 28.62 2.30 27.87
CA SER A 702 29.01 1.02 28.50
C SER A 702 28.06 -0.19 28.47
N GLY A 703 28.31 -1.13 27.55
CA GLY A 703 27.85 -2.52 27.63
C GLY A 703 28.79 -3.44 26.84
N ARG A 704 29.11 -4.63 27.34
CA ARG A 704 29.99 -5.58 26.62
C ARG A 704 29.21 -6.31 25.51
N GLY A 705 29.59 -6.09 24.26
CA GLY A 705 29.20 -6.90 23.11
C GLY A 705 30.40 -7.10 22.18
N THR A 706 30.52 -8.27 21.56
CA THR A 706 31.61 -8.58 20.62
C THR A 706 31.36 -7.93 19.24
N PRO A 707 32.42 -7.54 18.51
CA PRO A 707 32.29 -7.02 17.14
C PRO A 707 31.71 -8.06 16.17
N VAL A 708 30.95 -7.58 15.18
CA VAL A 708 30.36 -8.42 14.11
C VAL A 708 31.24 -8.33 12.86
N GLU A 709 32.41 -8.99 12.90
CA GLU A 709 33.34 -9.06 11.76
C GLU A 709 33.66 -10.50 11.28
N GLU A 710 33.23 -11.55 11.98
CA GLU A 710 33.52 -12.96 11.63
C GLU A 710 32.43 -13.68 10.82
N TRP A 711 31.52 -12.94 10.15
CA TRP A 711 30.39 -13.51 9.38
C TRP A 711 30.16 -12.82 8.02
N LEU A 712 31.24 -12.62 7.24
CA LEU A 712 31.24 -12.25 5.81
C LEU A 712 32.28 -13.07 5.04
#